data_AF-A0A3A0DU46-F1
#
_entry.id   AF-A0A3A0DU46-F1
#
_cell.length_a   1.000
_cell.length_b   1.000
_cell.length_c   1.000
_cell.angle_alpha   90.00
_cell.angle_beta   90.00
_cell.angle_gamma   90.00
#
_symmetry.space_group_name_H-M   'P 1'
#
loop_
_entity.id
_entity.type
_entity.pdbx_description
1 polymer ?
#
loop_
_entity_poly.entity_id
_entity_poly.type
_entity_poly.pdbx_seq_one_letter_code
_entity_poly.pdbx_strand_id
1 'polypeptide(L)'
;MTDTTRRQAPRSVLSKHEAKRCRLFARLSKIGFTPVLLLLLASMAMACSDDAKQSLSDTAKSIIKEKKKSAGKSEAKAPVPISVYTPPPQSPLARKVHPRLYLTPEELPALRQRLKTLYREEFQKYVNELDRHFDDLPESKIGGILYLDTKNYAFLYLIDPATLPEFSFGHSREQYGRKAIEHAMFIKRETRHDRQSSAGLQGDNGGYLNLSLAVSYDWLHALLTLEEKRTLADAMIRLYDTRDDEADPGNYVKLSNQVTGYIHSGCAGALALWGDDLGPGYSDKAQEMLNFFNAVFLERSLAVGDKVFEGPGWGEGASYYMMGITNVSFMAGAASTALGENLFFKHPFLRYNVLYLLYNILPLKLKDNYYLSRHDTNSLQKVIGSSTGRICAISAGALQHEDPRIAGLAKWMMSESGFGQKMEDWKYFDPRIDYLFFKFIWGSAEVTPLTPEQAGMPLTYKLALGEIVMKSSFDKESSTHIIFWAPKYWYAPHAHKDIASFTIFKHGSLALDAGSPKNANDFPRSSSAREAVFHNILGLYDPDEPEDADDRNFMNFSFSARSEADHWQDEEYQPNGRNYIGEIKALESNADYDFVDYDYSAAYRGGDKSKASSAHRRFAYLRGPENQEFVLIHDLVESPFEKRFLLHTAFEPAIADDQITVTNNFEVAHGRMIVKSLLPAQKEILKIGGEAMWFVDADGKPVKSRGPYVDWGAYWTGSYRAEIRSKDGEFLTVMQIGDSRTLQAMAPVTKIASAVCSGALINGQRLVMFSKNTTPQRSLNYKISAQGLVSHLVTGLTPNKMMQLRKNGNVFLNVKTSEQGVMYFKDDPQGSATYEVTE
;
A
#
# COMPACT_ATOMS: atom_id res chain seq x y z
N MET A 1 -13.57 -48.23 47.71
CA MET A 1 -12.70 -49.32 48.22
C MET A 1 -12.07 -50.01 47.03
N THR A 2 -10.73 -50.13 47.06
CA THR A 2 -9.86 -51.14 46.39
C THR A 2 -10.04 -51.31 44.87
N ASP A 3 -9.23 -50.68 44.01
CA ASP A 3 -7.81 -50.99 43.66
C ASP A 3 -7.63 -52.31 42.90
N THR A 4 -7.17 -52.26 41.65
CA THR A 4 -5.92 -52.91 41.16
C THR A 4 -5.74 -52.89 39.63
N THR A 5 -4.69 -52.16 39.20
CA THR A 5 -3.64 -52.51 38.21
C THR A 5 -3.96 -52.95 36.76
N ARG A 6 -3.38 -52.23 35.78
CA ARG A 6 -2.49 -52.83 34.76
C ARG A 6 -1.48 -51.83 34.16
N ARG A 7 -0.27 -52.35 33.95
CA ARG A 7 1.03 -51.74 33.62
C ARG A 7 1.06 -51.01 32.26
N GLN A 8 1.77 -49.87 32.19
CA GLN A 8 2.34 -49.29 30.96
C GLN A 8 3.87 -49.45 30.95
N ALA A 9 4.43 -49.71 29.76
CA ALA A 9 5.86 -49.73 29.45
C ALA A 9 6.46 -48.30 29.37
N PRO A 10 7.78 -48.11 29.54
CA PRO A 10 8.38 -46.78 29.63
C PRO A 10 8.58 -46.11 28.26
N ARG A 11 8.01 -44.92 28.07
CA ARG A 11 8.47 -43.96 27.05
C ARG A 11 9.64 -43.16 27.62
N SER A 12 10.76 -43.11 26.92
CA SER A 12 11.91 -42.27 27.25
C SER A 12 11.53 -40.80 27.15
N VAL A 13 11.55 -40.10 28.28
CA VAL A 13 11.39 -38.64 28.36
C VAL A 13 12.78 -38.02 28.22
N LEU A 14 13.09 -37.46 27.05
CA LEU A 14 14.21 -36.52 26.93
C LEU A 14 13.93 -35.33 27.87
N SER A 15 14.89 -35.00 28.72
CA SER A 15 14.75 -33.93 29.70
C SER A 15 14.59 -32.57 28.99
N LYS A 16 13.86 -31.63 29.60
CA LYS A 16 13.69 -30.25 29.07
C LYS A 16 15.02 -29.54 28.78
N HIS A 17 16.14 -30.01 29.36
CA HIS A 17 17.48 -29.50 29.09
C HIS A 17 18.09 -30.01 27.78
N GLU A 18 17.81 -31.26 27.38
CA GLU A 18 18.30 -31.83 26.11
C GLU A 18 17.54 -31.26 24.90
N ALA A 19 16.23 -31.01 25.03
CA ALA A 19 15.45 -30.35 24.00
C ALA A 19 15.90 -28.89 23.74
N LYS A 20 16.39 -28.18 24.77
CA LYS A 20 17.00 -26.85 24.63
C LYS A 20 18.39 -26.92 23.95
N ARG A 21 19.19 -27.93 24.26
CA ARG A 21 20.50 -28.17 23.63
C ARG A 21 20.38 -28.44 22.13
N CYS A 22 19.43 -29.28 21.70
CA CYS A 22 19.20 -29.55 20.26
C CYS A 22 18.74 -28.31 19.48
N ARG A 23 17.93 -27.44 20.08
CA ARG A 23 17.47 -26.19 19.43
C ARG A 23 18.57 -25.13 19.32
N LEU A 24 19.49 -25.08 20.28
CA LEU A 24 20.65 -24.18 20.23
C LEU A 24 21.65 -24.67 19.17
N PHE A 25 21.91 -25.99 19.11
CA PHE A 25 22.75 -26.60 18.08
C PHE A 25 22.19 -26.39 16.66
N ALA A 26 20.88 -26.61 16.46
CA ALA A 26 20.22 -26.41 15.17
C ALA A 26 20.17 -24.93 14.74
N ARG A 27 20.22 -23.98 15.68
CA ARG A 27 20.34 -22.54 15.36
C ARG A 27 21.76 -22.14 15.03
N LEU A 28 22.77 -22.72 15.70
CA LEU A 28 24.17 -22.38 15.49
C LEU A 28 24.74 -23.02 14.21
N SER A 29 24.26 -24.20 13.81
CA SER A 29 24.63 -24.84 12.53
C SER A 29 24.10 -24.06 11.31
N LYS A 30 22.91 -23.44 11.41
CA LYS A 30 22.35 -22.55 10.38
C LYS A 30 23.12 -21.23 10.20
N ILE A 31 24.10 -20.93 11.06
CA ILE A 31 24.91 -19.69 11.05
C ILE A 31 26.39 -19.98 10.67
N GLY A 32 26.68 -21.19 10.16
CA GLY A 32 27.97 -21.52 9.55
C GLY A 32 29.15 -21.71 10.51
N PHE A 33 28.90 -22.16 11.75
CA PHE A 33 29.97 -22.56 12.66
C PHE A 33 30.45 -24.00 12.36
N THR A 34 31.77 -24.23 12.36
CA THR A 34 32.34 -25.57 12.20
C THR A 34 31.99 -26.46 13.41
N PRO A 35 31.77 -27.78 13.22
CA PRO A 35 31.43 -28.71 14.31
C PRO A 35 32.42 -28.69 15.48
N VAL A 36 33.70 -28.43 15.19
CA VAL A 36 34.79 -28.37 16.17
C VAL A 36 34.64 -27.18 17.14
N LEU A 37 34.20 -26.02 16.65
CA LEU A 37 34.01 -24.81 17.47
C LEU A 37 32.75 -24.94 18.37
N LEU A 38 31.74 -25.68 17.88
CA LEU A 38 30.54 -26.04 18.63
C LEU A 38 30.81 -27.03 19.77
N LEU A 39 31.74 -27.99 19.56
CA LEU A 39 32.22 -28.91 20.59
C LEU A 39 33.04 -28.20 21.67
N LEU A 40 33.85 -27.20 21.31
CA LEU A 40 34.63 -26.36 22.23
C LEU A 40 33.76 -25.46 23.12
N LEU A 41 32.69 -24.86 22.56
CA LEU A 41 31.74 -24.07 23.34
C LEU A 41 30.86 -24.95 24.25
N ALA A 42 30.53 -26.17 23.81
CA ALA A 42 29.77 -27.13 24.60
C ALA A 42 30.58 -27.74 25.75
N SER A 43 31.89 -27.94 25.58
CA SER A 43 32.78 -28.41 26.64
C SER A 43 33.07 -27.33 27.68
N MET A 44 33.21 -26.06 27.28
CA MET A 44 33.35 -24.93 28.22
C MET A 44 32.09 -24.68 29.06
N ALA A 45 30.90 -24.87 28.50
CA ALA A 45 29.63 -24.73 29.23
C ALA A 45 29.37 -25.83 30.28
N MET A 46 30.11 -26.94 30.23
CA MET A 46 29.97 -28.05 31.20
C MET A 46 30.82 -27.86 32.47
N ALA A 47 31.64 -26.81 32.57
CA ALA A 47 32.65 -26.71 33.63
C ALA A 47 32.59 -25.46 34.53
N CYS A 48 31.58 -24.58 34.50
CA CYS A 48 31.61 -23.34 35.30
C CYS A 48 30.25 -22.84 35.86
N SER A 49 30.36 -21.99 36.89
CA SER A 49 29.28 -21.32 37.64
C SER A 49 28.35 -20.46 36.77
N ASP A 50 27.22 -20.01 37.34
CA ASP A 50 26.18 -19.27 36.61
C ASP A 50 26.67 -17.93 36.02
N ASP A 51 27.69 -17.30 36.62
CA ASP A 51 28.34 -16.09 36.07
C ASP A 51 29.08 -16.37 34.75
N ALA A 52 29.68 -17.56 34.60
CA ALA A 52 30.36 -17.95 33.36
C ALA A 52 29.36 -18.22 32.23
N LYS A 53 28.16 -18.72 32.54
CA LYS A 53 27.08 -18.93 31.56
C LYS A 53 26.52 -17.59 31.06
N GLN A 54 26.40 -16.61 31.95
CA GLN A 54 25.99 -15.25 31.60
C GLN A 54 27.04 -14.58 30.69
N SER A 55 28.32 -14.65 31.06
CA SER A 55 29.44 -14.16 30.24
C SER A 55 29.51 -14.80 28.85
N LEU A 56 29.31 -16.13 28.75
CA LEU A 56 29.24 -16.84 27.46
C LEU A 56 28.02 -16.43 26.63
N SER A 57 26.86 -16.21 27.27
CA SER A 57 25.67 -15.69 26.57
C SER A 57 25.91 -14.29 26.02
N ASP A 58 26.58 -13.42 26.77
CA ASP A 58 26.81 -12.03 26.35
C ASP A 58 27.93 -11.95 25.30
N THR A 59 28.92 -12.83 25.38
CA THR A 59 29.94 -13.05 24.32
C THR A 59 29.29 -13.59 23.05
N ALA A 60 28.39 -14.56 23.13
CA ALA A 60 27.67 -15.09 21.97
C ALA A 60 26.74 -14.03 21.33
N LYS A 61 26.07 -13.19 22.14
CA LYS A 61 25.29 -12.05 21.64
C LYS A 61 26.20 -11.01 20.95
N SER A 62 27.38 -10.75 21.51
CA SER A 62 28.38 -9.86 20.91
C SER A 62 28.87 -10.39 19.56
N ILE A 63 29.23 -11.68 19.49
CA ILE A 63 29.68 -12.34 18.26
C ILE A 63 28.56 -12.40 17.22
N ILE A 64 27.30 -12.63 17.62
CA ILE A 64 26.14 -12.57 16.72
C ILE A 64 25.91 -11.13 16.22
N LYS A 65 26.12 -10.13 17.08
CA LYS A 65 26.03 -8.71 16.72
C LYS A 65 27.14 -8.31 15.74
N GLU A 66 28.37 -8.77 15.95
CA GLU A 66 29.49 -8.59 15.03
C GLU A 66 29.32 -9.36 13.71
N LYS A 67 28.85 -10.62 13.75
CA LYS A 67 28.56 -11.39 12.54
C LYS A 67 27.36 -10.85 11.77
N LYS A 68 26.36 -10.24 12.42
CA LYS A 68 25.32 -9.45 11.72
C LYS A 68 25.91 -8.19 11.08
N LYS A 69 26.88 -7.56 11.74
CA LYS A 69 27.68 -6.45 11.17
C LYS A 69 28.54 -6.88 9.98
N SER A 70 29.03 -8.12 9.96
CA SER A 70 29.86 -8.65 8.87
C SER A 70 29.07 -9.32 7.75
N ALA A 71 27.93 -9.96 8.05
CA ALA A 71 27.03 -10.56 7.07
C ALA A 71 26.18 -9.54 6.29
N GLY A 72 26.15 -8.28 6.75
CA GLY A 72 25.55 -7.15 6.04
C GLY A 72 26.52 -6.35 5.18
N LYS A 73 27.84 -6.57 5.30
CA LYS A 73 28.81 -5.96 4.39
C LYS A 73 28.88 -6.81 3.12
N SER A 74 27.99 -6.53 2.17
CA SER A 74 28.34 -6.79 0.78
C SER A 74 29.68 -6.10 0.51
N GLU A 75 30.54 -6.72 -0.31
CA GLU A 75 31.67 -5.99 -0.90
C GLU A 75 31.16 -4.63 -1.36
N ALA A 76 31.87 -3.56 -0.97
CA ALA A 76 31.48 -2.20 -1.34
C ALA A 76 31.42 -2.15 -2.87
N LYS A 77 30.21 -2.19 -3.45
CA LYS A 77 30.02 -1.91 -4.86
C LYS A 77 30.66 -0.55 -5.13
N ALA A 78 31.39 -0.44 -6.24
CA ALA A 78 31.98 0.83 -6.63
C ALA A 78 30.91 1.93 -6.58
N PRO A 79 31.20 3.11 -6.01
CA PRO A 79 30.19 4.16 -5.88
C PRO A 79 29.63 4.49 -7.26
N VAL A 80 28.30 4.41 -7.37
CA VAL A 80 27.58 4.83 -8.57
C VAL A 80 27.94 6.30 -8.82
N PRO A 81 28.40 6.69 -10.01
CA PRO A 81 28.71 8.08 -10.30
C PRO A 81 27.44 8.92 -10.14
N ILE A 82 27.39 9.76 -9.09
CA ILE A 82 26.28 10.68 -8.88
C ILE A 82 26.56 11.92 -9.72
N SER A 83 25.64 12.28 -10.61
CA SER A 83 25.78 13.48 -11.44
C SER A 83 25.75 14.74 -10.58
N VAL A 84 26.55 15.74 -10.97
CA VAL A 84 26.46 17.08 -10.39
C VAL A 84 25.09 17.67 -10.72
N TYR A 85 24.33 18.03 -9.70
CA TYR A 85 23.04 18.69 -9.86
C TYR A 85 23.18 20.21 -9.75
N THR A 86 22.60 20.90 -10.72
CA THR A 86 22.50 22.37 -10.74
C THR A 86 21.04 22.77 -10.56
N PRO A 87 20.69 23.55 -9.53
CA PRO A 87 19.31 24.01 -9.33
C PRO A 87 18.80 24.85 -10.52
N PRO A 88 17.48 24.89 -10.78
CA PRO A 88 16.91 25.71 -11.85
C PRO A 88 17.33 27.18 -11.69
N PRO A 89 17.84 27.87 -12.72
CA PRO A 89 18.50 29.19 -12.56
C PRO A 89 17.67 30.28 -11.87
N GLN A 90 16.34 30.23 -11.98
CA GLN A 90 15.43 31.22 -11.37
C GLN A 90 14.86 30.76 -10.02
N SER A 91 15.16 29.53 -9.60
CA SER A 91 14.70 28.99 -8.33
C SER A 91 15.21 29.81 -7.14
N PRO A 92 14.46 29.90 -6.03
CA PRO A 92 14.96 30.50 -4.79
C PRO A 92 16.30 29.91 -4.33
N LEU A 93 16.52 28.61 -4.53
CA LEU A 93 17.79 27.93 -4.25
C LEU A 93 18.95 28.47 -5.10
N ALA A 94 18.79 28.57 -6.43
CA ALA A 94 19.82 29.12 -7.32
C ALA A 94 20.12 30.60 -7.04
N ARG A 95 19.08 31.37 -6.68
CA ARG A 95 19.19 32.78 -6.31
C ARG A 95 19.74 33.01 -4.90
N LYS A 96 19.96 31.95 -4.12
CA LYS A 96 20.45 32.01 -2.73
C LYS A 96 19.57 32.86 -1.82
N VAL A 97 18.25 32.78 -2.04
CA VAL A 97 17.24 33.51 -1.26
C VAL A 97 16.81 32.69 -0.06
N HIS A 98 16.62 33.35 1.08
CA HIS A 98 16.07 32.78 2.30
C HIS A 98 14.89 33.64 2.82
N PRO A 99 13.82 33.04 3.39
CA PRO A 99 13.55 31.60 3.41
C PRO A 99 13.30 31.05 2.00
N ARG A 100 13.51 29.74 1.82
CA ARG A 100 13.19 29.01 0.58
C ARG A 100 12.57 27.64 0.84
N LEU A 101 12.52 27.17 2.08
CA LEU A 101 11.83 25.93 2.45
C LEU A 101 10.39 26.25 2.88
N TYR A 102 9.42 25.69 2.16
CA TYR A 102 7.96 25.86 2.31
C TYR A 102 7.41 27.27 2.10
N LEU A 103 8.24 28.30 2.21
CA LEU A 103 7.87 29.71 2.04
C LEU A 103 9.02 30.47 1.40
N THR A 104 8.71 31.46 0.57
CA THR A 104 9.65 32.47 0.09
C THR A 104 9.31 33.86 0.65
N PRO A 105 10.24 34.85 0.61
CA PRO A 105 9.94 36.22 1.03
C PRO A 105 8.71 36.82 0.33
N GLU A 106 8.51 36.46 -0.94
CA GLU A 106 7.41 36.95 -1.78
C GLU A 106 6.04 36.40 -1.34
N GLU A 107 6.01 35.24 -0.68
CA GLU A 107 4.77 34.58 -0.21
C GLU A 107 4.32 35.06 1.18
N LEU A 108 5.25 35.59 1.99
CA LEU A 108 4.96 36.02 3.37
C LEU A 108 3.82 37.05 3.50
N PRO A 109 3.71 38.09 2.65
CA PRO A 109 2.59 39.04 2.74
C PRO A 109 1.23 38.38 2.55
N ALA A 110 1.10 37.47 1.58
CA ALA A 110 -0.14 36.74 1.32
C ALA A 110 -0.48 35.78 2.48
N LEU A 111 0.53 35.09 3.04
CA LEU A 111 0.33 34.24 4.22
C LEU A 111 -0.17 35.06 5.42
N ARG A 112 0.47 36.18 5.74
CA ARG A 112 0.02 37.09 6.82
C ARG A 112 -1.43 37.54 6.59
N GLN A 113 -1.79 37.84 5.34
CA GLN A 113 -3.18 38.20 5.02
C GLN A 113 -4.14 37.05 5.34
N ARG A 114 -3.82 35.82 4.93
CA ARG A 114 -4.64 34.63 5.20
C ARG A 114 -4.78 34.35 6.71
N LEU A 115 -3.71 34.54 7.48
CA LEU A 115 -3.76 34.43 8.94
C LEU A 115 -4.77 35.42 9.55
N LYS A 116 -4.76 36.67 9.09
CA LYS A 116 -5.68 37.72 9.57
C LYS A 116 -7.15 37.47 9.22
N THR A 117 -7.41 36.94 8.03
CA THR A 117 -8.77 36.87 7.48
C THR A 117 -9.42 35.50 7.62
N LEU A 118 -8.66 34.42 7.46
CA LEU A 118 -9.20 33.06 7.35
C LEU A 118 -8.87 32.18 8.55
N TYR A 119 -7.79 32.48 9.27
CA TYR A 119 -7.28 31.65 10.37
C TYR A 119 -7.04 32.43 11.66
N ARG A 120 -7.78 33.52 11.88
CA ARG A 120 -7.50 34.47 12.96
C ARG A 120 -7.57 33.81 14.34
N GLU A 121 -8.63 33.05 14.60
CA GLU A 121 -8.82 32.40 15.90
C GLU A 121 -7.75 31.32 16.13
N GLU A 122 -7.47 30.50 15.12
CA GLU A 122 -6.49 29.44 15.22
C GLU A 122 -5.06 29.95 15.32
N PHE A 123 -4.74 31.05 14.63
CA PHE A 123 -3.43 31.66 14.74
C PHE A 123 -3.21 32.28 16.12
N GLN A 124 -4.22 32.97 16.68
CA GLN A 124 -4.10 33.47 18.06
C GLN A 124 -3.96 32.32 19.07
N LYS A 125 -4.71 31.23 18.90
CA LYS A 125 -4.59 30.02 19.74
C LYS A 125 -3.19 29.41 19.64
N TYR A 126 -2.63 29.35 18.45
CA TYR A 126 -1.27 28.87 18.19
C TYR A 126 -0.20 29.73 18.88
N VAL A 127 -0.31 31.06 18.79
CA VAL A 127 0.59 32.00 19.48
C VAL A 127 0.50 31.81 20.99
N ASN A 128 -0.72 31.77 21.56
CA ASN A 128 -0.94 31.56 22.99
C ASN A 128 -0.34 30.23 23.49
N GLU A 129 -0.43 29.17 22.68
CA GLU A 129 0.13 27.86 22.97
C GLU A 129 1.66 27.91 23.06
N LEU A 130 2.31 28.61 22.12
CA LEU A 130 3.75 28.79 22.12
C LEU A 130 4.22 29.71 23.25
N ASP A 131 3.53 30.82 23.49
CA ASP A 131 3.88 31.74 24.58
C ASP A 131 3.81 31.07 25.96
N ARG A 132 2.83 30.18 26.18
CA ARG A 132 2.73 29.42 27.42
C ARG A 132 3.94 28.52 27.67
N HIS A 133 4.54 28.01 26.60
CA HIS A 133 5.68 27.09 26.62
C HIS A 133 7.01 27.76 26.27
N PHE A 134 7.05 29.11 26.29
CA PHE A 134 8.24 29.88 25.91
C PHE A 134 9.38 29.68 26.89
N ASP A 135 9.08 29.71 28.19
CA ASP A 135 10.08 29.56 29.25
C ASP A 135 10.49 28.09 29.52
N ASP A 136 9.83 27.12 28.88
CA ASP A 136 10.21 25.71 28.98
C ASP A 136 11.65 25.51 28.45
N LEU A 137 12.46 24.80 29.22
CA LEU A 137 13.80 24.41 28.82
C LEU A 137 13.75 23.31 27.75
N PRO A 138 14.65 23.28 26.76
CA PRO A 138 14.63 22.26 25.71
C PRO A 138 14.76 20.83 26.25
N GLU A 139 15.52 20.60 27.33
CA GLU A 139 15.66 19.31 28.00
C GLU A 139 14.38 18.79 28.67
N SER A 140 13.43 19.68 28.97
CA SER A 140 12.17 19.32 29.63
C SER A 140 11.12 18.80 28.65
N LYS A 141 11.35 18.96 27.34
CA LYS A 141 10.39 18.60 26.29
C LYS A 141 10.51 17.11 25.94
N ILE A 142 9.38 16.41 26.06
CA ILE A 142 9.30 14.96 25.80
C ILE A 142 8.90 14.65 24.36
N GLY A 143 9.52 13.61 23.78
CA GLY A 143 9.26 13.15 22.41
C GLY A 143 9.55 14.20 21.34
N GLY A 144 8.82 14.17 20.23
CA GLY A 144 9.00 15.08 19.10
C GLY A 144 8.58 16.54 19.31
N ILE A 145 8.12 16.93 20.51
CA ILE A 145 7.66 18.31 20.80
C ILE A 145 8.77 19.33 20.63
N LEU A 146 10.00 19.00 21.04
CA LEU A 146 11.16 19.88 20.85
C LEU A 146 11.30 20.30 19.38
N TYR A 147 11.27 19.32 18.46
CA TYR A 147 11.40 19.56 17.01
C TYR A 147 10.28 20.45 16.46
N LEU A 148 9.06 20.26 16.96
CA LEU A 148 7.91 21.05 16.55
C LEU A 148 8.06 22.50 17.03
N ASP A 149 8.34 22.69 18.32
CA ASP A 149 8.56 24.02 18.90
C ASP A 149 9.70 24.77 18.22
N THR A 150 10.79 24.09 17.84
CA THR A 150 11.87 24.73 17.07
C THR A 150 11.34 25.38 15.78
N LYS A 151 10.56 24.64 14.98
CA LYS A 151 9.97 25.16 13.73
C LYS A 151 8.90 26.22 14.02
N ASN A 152 8.11 26.04 15.07
CA ASN A 152 7.03 26.93 15.42
C ASN A 152 7.53 28.30 15.88
N TYR A 153 8.56 28.35 16.73
CA TYR A 153 9.20 29.62 17.09
C TYR A 153 9.90 30.27 15.90
N ALA A 154 10.53 29.47 15.02
CA ALA A 154 11.08 29.99 13.77
C ALA A 154 10.00 30.59 12.85
N PHE A 155 8.80 30.00 12.83
CA PHE A 155 7.65 30.55 12.12
C PHE A 155 7.23 31.90 12.69
N LEU A 156 7.14 32.04 14.01
CA LEU A 156 6.79 33.30 14.66
C LEU A 156 7.83 34.41 14.37
N TYR A 157 9.11 34.06 14.23
CA TYR A 157 10.13 34.99 13.75
C TYR A 157 9.90 35.45 12.29
N LEU A 158 9.49 34.55 11.39
CA LEU A 158 9.24 34.88 9.98
C LEU A 158 7.99 35.74 9.76
N ILE A 159 6.88 35.39 10.42
CA ILE A 159 5.63 36.13 10.31
C ILE A 159 5.75 37.54 10.87
N ASP A 160 6.73 37.80 11.73
CA ASP A 160 7.04 39.10 12.32
C ASP A 160 5.85 39.73 13.07
N PRO A 161 5.79 39.59 14.43
CA PRO A 161 4.73 40.15 15.26
C PRO A 161 4.39 41.61 14.96
N ALA A 162 5.39 42.44 14.59
CA ALA A 162 5.17 43.87 14.32
C ALA A 162 4.30 44.12 13.07
N THR A 163 4.21 43.14 12.17
CA THR A 163 3.39 43.22 10.95
C THR A 163 1.95 42.75 11.17
N LEU A 164 1.63 42.30 12.38
CA LEU A 164 0.38 41.64 12.76
C LEU A 164 -0.19 42.23 14.08
N PRO A 165 -0.42 43.57 14.16
CA PRO A 165 -0.84 44.25 15.40
C PRO A 165 -2.21 43.83 15.93
N GLU A 166 -3.03 43.13 15.14
CA GLU A 166 -4.32 42.59 15.56
C GLU A 166 -4.24 41.30 16.38
N PHE A 167 -3.04 40.73 16.51
CA PHE A 167 -2.76 39.57 17.34
C PHE A 167 -1.96 39.99 18.58
N SER A 168 -2.20 39.27 19.68
CA SER A 168 -1.43 39.46 20.91
C SER A 168 -0.28 38.46 20.94
N PHE A 169 0.96 38.97 21.01
CA PHE A 169 2.17 38.17 21.17
C PHE A 169 2.79 38.44 22.53
N GLY A 170 3.23 37.38 23.22
CA GLY A 170 3.94 37.49 24.49
C GLY A 170 5.39 37.96 24.34
N HIS A 171 5.98 37.80 23.14
CA HIS A 171 7.41 38.04 22.90
C HIS A 171 7.67 38.77 21.57
N SER A 172 8.84 39.39 21.46
CA SER A 172 9.29 40.05 20.23
C SER A 172 9.69 39.03 19.16
N ARG A 173 9.79 39.51 17.91
CA ARG A 173 10.32 38.74 16.77
C ARG A 173 11.65 38.08 17.11
N GLU A 174 12.60 38.86 17.62
CA GLU A 174 13.95 38.40 17.95
C GLU A 174 13.95 37.40 19.12
N GLN A 175 13.06 37.57 20.11
CA GLN A 175 12.94 36.64 21.22
C GLN A 175 12.46 35.26 20.74
N TYR A 176 11.43 35.20 19.90
CA TYR A 176 11.02 33.93 19.26
C TYR A 176 12.14 33.33 18.41
N GLY A 177 12.82 34.14 17.61
CA GLY A 177 13.95 33.69 16.79
C GLY A 177 15.08 33.09 17.63
N ARG A 178 15.47 33.74 18.74
CA ARG A 178 16.51 33.24 19.64
C ARG A 178 16.07 31.98 20.39
N LYS A 179 14.79 31.86 20.77
CA LYS A 179 14.23 30.63 21.34
C LYS A 179 14.31 29.45 20.36
N ALA A 180 14.01 29.68 19.09
CA ALA A 180 14.16 28.67 18.05
C ALA A 180 15.63 28.24 17.88
N ILE A 181 16.58 29.20 17.91
CA ILE A 181 18.02 28.92 17.85
C ILE A 181 18.46 28.08 19.07
N GLU A 182 18.04 28.45 20.29
CA GLU A 182 18.32 27.70 21.52
C GLU A 182 17.93 26.22 21.37
N HIS A 183 16.70 25.96 20.91
CA HIS A 183 16.23 24.61 20.66
C HIS A 183 17.06 23.89 19.58
N ALA A 184 17.36 24.55 18.45
CA ALA A 184 18.14 23.96 17.37
C ALA A 184 19.56 23.57 17.84
N MET A 185 20.17 24.39 18.70
CA MET A 185 21.49 24.13 19.29
C MET A 185 21.45 22.96 20.28
N PHE A 186 20.37 22.84 21.07
CA PHE A 186 20.15 21.70 21.94
C PHE A 186 20.00 20.41 21.14
N ILE A 187 19.17 20.42 20.09
CA ILE A 187 18.99 19.28 19.18
C ILE A 187 20.35 18.81 18.65
N LYS A 188 21.16 19.74 18.12
CA LYS A 188 22.51 19.46 17.65
C LYS A 188 23.41 18.81 18.72
N ARG A 189 23.24 19.14 19.99
CA ARG A 189 24.04 18.61 21.10
C ARG A 189 23.67 17.16 21.41
N GLU A 190 22.38 16.86 21.46
CA GLU A 190 21.88 15.54 21.86
C GLU A 190 21.96 14.51 20.73
N THR A 191 21.92 14.91 19.46
CA THR A 191 21.99 13.99 18.31
C THR A 191 23.42 13.54 17.96
N ARG A 192 24.40 13.66 18.87
CA ARG A 192 25.81 13.38 18.59
C ARG A 192 26.16 11.89 18.45
N HIS A 193 25.27 10.98 18.84
CA HIS A 193 25.61 9.54 18.97
C HIS A 193 24.68 8.57 18.24
N ASP A 194 23.64 9.05 17.56
CA ASP A 194 22.61 8.18 16.98
C ASP A 194 22.65 8.15 15.45
N ARG A 195 22.67 6.94 14.88
CA ARG A 195 22.41 6.71 13.45
C ARG A 195 20.95 7.05 13.17
N GLN A 196 20.69 7.88 12.16
CA GLN A 196 19.33 8.10 11.70
C GLN A 196 18.75 6.79 11.16
N SER A 197 17.73 6.26 11.84
CA SER A 197 17.21 4.90 11.61
C SER A 197 15.69 4.79 11.84
N SER A 198 14.95 5.89 11.74
CA SER A 198 13.48 5.88 11.89
C SER A 198 12.74 6.10 10.56
N ALA A 199 11.86 5.16 10.20
CA ALA A 199 10.81 5.33 9.18
C ALA A 199 9.80 6.45 9.50
N GLY A 200 9.58 6.74 10.78
CA GLY A 200 8.52 7.65 11.20
C GLY A 200 8.96 9.10 11.13
N LEU A 201 8.17 9.94 10.46
CA LEU A 201 8.38 11.40 10.42
C LEU A 201 8.54 12.01 11.82
N GLN A 202 7.71 11.57 12.78
CA GLN A 202 7.65 12.10 14.15
C GLN A 202 8.52 11.34 15.16
N GLY A 203 9.25 10.31 14.73
CA GLY A 203 10.11 9.53 15.62
C GLY A 203 11.30 10.34 16.12
N ASP A 204 11.85 9.97 17.27
CA ASP A 204 12.97 10.67 17.92
C ASP A 204 14.22 10.79 17.02
N ASN A 205 14.39 9.85 16.07
CA ASN A 205 15.44 9.88 15.05
C ASN A 205 14.87 9.93 13.62
N GLY A 206 13.73 10.62 13.43
CA GLY A 206 12.93 10.66 12.20
C GLY A 206 13.10 11.90 11.32
N GLY A 207 12.21 12.06 10.34
CA GLY A 207 12.29 13.17 9.38
C GLY A 207 12.07 14.56 10.01
N TYR A 208 11.28 14.70 11.07
CA TYR A 208 11.08 15.98 11.76
C TYR A 208 12.35 16.53 12.38
N LEU A 209 13.27 15.69 12.85
CA LEU A 209 14.56 16.16 13.33
C LEU A 209 15.30 16.95 12.24
N ASN A 210 15.43 16.36 11.05
CA ASN A 210 16.12 16.96 9.90
C ASN A 210 15.42 18.21 9.42
N LEU A 211 14.10 18.13 9.24
CA LEU A 211 13.31 19.26 8.81
C LEU A 211 13.41 20.41 9.82
N SER A 212 13.49 20.14 11.12
CA SER A 212 13.59 21.21 12.12
C SER A 212 14.92 21.95 12.07
N LEU A 213 16.03 21.25 11.88
CA LEU A 213 17.33 21.89 11.70
C LEU A 213 17.39 22.69 10.40
N ALA A 214 16.94 22.11 9.29
CA ALA A 214 16.95 22.74 7.97
C ALA A 214 16.02 23.97 7.90
N VAL A 215 14.78 23.83 8.37
CA VAL A 215 13.80 24.93 8.41
C VAL A 215 14.27 26.04 9.33
N SER A 216 14.83 25.72 10.50
CA SER A 216 15.31 26.77 11.42
C SER A 216 16.54 27.49 10.86
N TYR A 217 17.46 26.77 10.22
CA TYR A 217 18.57 27.39 9.51
C TYR A 217 18.09 28.36 8.43
N ASP A 218 17.16 27.89 7.58
CA ASP A 218 16.62 28.64 6.45
C ASP A 218 15.82 29.87 6.89
N TRP A 219 14.90 29.69 7.83
CA TRP A 219 13.97 30.73 8.27
C TRP A 219 14.62 31.78 9.18
N LEU A 220 15.63 31.37 9.96
CA LEU A 220 16.39 32.26 10.86
C LEU A 220 17.69 32.74 10.22
N HIS A 221 17.90 32.51 8.92
CA HIS A 221 19.17 32.76 8.24
C HIS A 221 19.72 34.19 8.44
N ALA A 222 18.83 35.19 8.54
CA ALA A 222 19.19 36.59 8.80
C ALA A 222 19.55 36.89 10.28
N LEU A 223 19.08 36.09 11.24
CA LEU A 223 19.32 36.26 12.67
C LEU A 223 20.56 35.49 13.16
N LEU A 224 20.87 34.37 12.53
CA LEU A 224 21.99 33.50 12.86
C LEU A 224 23.34 34.20 12.61
N THR A 225 24.23 34.14 13.59
CA THR A 225 25.65 34.48 13.39
C THR A 225 26.33 33.44 12.50
N LEU A 226 27.49 33.76 11.92
CA LEU A 226 28.26 32.79 11.13
C LEU A 226 28.63 31.53 11.92
N GLU A 227 28.95 31.67 13.20
CA GLU A 227 29.27 30.53 14.08
C GLU A 227 28.03 29.64 14.32
N GLU A 228 26.86 30.26 14.52
CA GLU A 228 25.61 29.53 14.66
C GLU A 228 25.23 28.80 13.35
N LYS A 229 25.41 29.46 12.20
CA LYS A 229 25.22 28.84 10.87
C LYS A 229 26.10 27.62 10.68
N ARG A 230 27.40 27.75 10.94
CA ARG A 230 28.36 26.63 10.87
C ARG A 230 27.97 25.50 11.81
N THR A 231 27.57 25.81 13.03
CA THR A 231 27.19 24.81 14.03
C THR A 231 26.00 23.96 13.59
N LEU A 232 24.97 24.60 13.00
CA LEU A 232 23.81 23.91 12.45
C LEU A 232 24.14 23.17 11.16
N ALA A 233 24.98 23.74 10.29
CA ALA A 233 25.46 23.09 9.08
C ALA A 233 26.21 21.79 9.41
N ASP A 234 27.12 21.82 10.39
CA ASP A 234 27.83 20.62 10.85
C ASP A 234 26.87 19.55 11.39
N ALA A 235 25.73 19.94 11.97
CA ALA A 235 24.73 18.99 12.44
C ALA A 235 24.05 18.27 11.27
N MET A 236 23.63 19.01 10.24
CA MET A 236 23.02 18.45 9.04
C MET A 236 24.01 17.61 8.23
N ILE A 237 25.27 18.03 8.15
CA ILE A 237 26.36 17.25 7.53
C ILE A 237 26.58 15.93 8.30
N ARG A 238 26.63 15.96 9.64
CA ARG A 238 26.74 14.74 10.45
C ARG A 238 25.56 13.79 10.23
N LEU A 239 24.33 14.29 10.17
CA LEU A 239 23.15 13.46 9.90
C LEU A 239 23.22 12.83 8.52
N TYR A 240 23.71 13.57 7.52
CA TYR A 240 24.00 13.03 6.20
C TYR A 240 25.08 11.94 6.25
N ASP A 241 26.22 12.18 6.90
CA ASP A 241 27.35 11.23 6.95
C ASP A 241 27.06 9.97 7.79
N THR A 242 26.08 10.03 8.70
CA THR A 242 25.69 8.93 9.61
C THR A 242 24.33 8.33 9.30
N ARG A 243 23.75 8.66 8.14
CA ARG A 243 22.48 8.12 7.67
C ARG A 243 22.52 6.60 7.51
N ASP A 244 21.33 6.01 7.41
CA ASP A 244 21.19 4.60 7.10
C ASP A 244 21.72 4.27 5.69
N ASP A 245 22.43 3.15 5.53
CA ASP A 245 22.97 2.74 4.24
C ASP A 245 21.87 2.34 3.26
N GLU A 246 20.66 2.02 3.72
CA GLU A 246 19.51 1.84 2.82
C GLU A 246 19.13 3.11 2.03
N ALA A 247 19.53 4.30 2.50
CA ALA A 247 19.37 5.55 1.77
C ALA A 247 20.49 5.81 0.75
N ASP A 248 21.54 5.00 0.72
CA ASP A 248 22.66 5.22 -0.20
C ASP A 248 22.24 4.97 -1.65
N PRO A 249 22.56 5.89 -2.58
CA PRO A 249 22.21 5.74 -4.00
C PRO A 249 22.70 4.43 -4.61
N GLY A 250 23.84 3.90 -4.16
CA GLY A 250 24.43 2.67 -4.67
C GLY A 250 23.80 1.36 -4.17
N ASN A 251 22.92 1.41 -3.16
CA ASN A 251 22.32 0.21 -2.56
C ASN A 251 20.99 -0.19 -3.20
N TYR A 252 20.47 0.59 -4.15
CA TYR A 252 19.24 0.35 -4.92
C TYR A 252 18.12 -0.37 -4.13
N VAL A 253 17.86 0.10 -2.90
CA VAL A 253 16.82 -0.45 -2.02
C VAL A 253 15.43 0.06 -2.42
N LYS A 254 14.44 -0.83 -2.53
CA LYS A 254 13.04 -0.47 -2.85
C LYS A 254 12.51 0.69 -2.00
N LEU A 255 11.67 1.52 -2.63
CA LEU A 255 10.98 2.60 -1.95
C LEU A 255 10.04 2.01 -0.89
N SER A 256 10.36 2.29 0.37
CA SER A 256 9.62 1.82 1.53
C SER A 256 9.44 2.96 2.53
N ASN A 257 8.60 2.73 3.53
CA ASN A 257 8.40 3.67 4.62
C ASN A 257 9.72 3.97 5.37
N GLN A 258 10.66 3.02 5.39
CA GLN A 258 12.00 3.20 5.97
C GLN A 258 12.85 4.13 5.11
N VAL A 259 13.04 3.79 3.83
CA VAL A 259 13.87 4.57 2.91
C VAL A 259 13.40 6.02 2.84
N THR A 260 12.09 6.26 2.77
CA THR A 260 11.55 7.63 2.75
C THR A 260 11.81 8.42 4.03
N GLY A 261 11.94 7.77 5.19
CA GLY A 261 12.36 8.43 6.42
C GLY A 261 13.87 8.71 6.45
N TYR A 262 14.67 7.80 5.90
CA TYR A 262 16.14 7.89 5.92
C TYR A 262 16.69 8.92 4.93
N ILE A 263 16.05 9.12 3.77
CA ILE A 263 16.53 10.11 2.79
C ILE A 263 16.40 11.56 3.29
N HIS A 264 15.59 11.82 4.33
CA HIS A 264 15.50 13.15 4.94
C HIS A 264 16.84 13.59 5.53
N SER A 265 17.65 12.65 6.03
CA SER A 265 19.08 12.88 6.34
C SER A 265 19.84 13.16 5.05
N GLY A 266 20.25 14.41 4.87
CA GLY A 266 20.89 14.89 3.65
C GLY A 266 19.99 15.78 2.82
N CYS A 267 18.81 15.32 2.43
CA CYS A 267 17.96 16.07 1.49
C CYS A 267 17.53 17.45 2.02
N ALA A 268 17.04 17.52 3.26
CA ALA A 268 16.59 18.80 3.82
C ALA A 268 17.76 19.78 4.02
N GLY A 269 18.91 19.27 4.48
CA GLY A 269 20.13 20.06 4.65
C GLY A 269 20.73 20.53 3.32
N ALA A 270 20.63 19.73 2.26
CA ALA A 270 21.06 20.12 0.92
C ALA A 270 20.34 21.37 0.45
N LEU A 271 19.01 21.38 0.59
CA LEU A 271 18.19 22.53 0.22
C LEU A 271 18.41 23.73 1.15
N ALA A 272 18.76 23.53 2.42
CA ALA A 272 19.01 24.63 3.35
C ALA A 272 20.40 25.29 3.16
N LEU A 273 21.45 24.49 2.93
CA LEU A 273 22.84 24.96 2.98
C LEU A 273 23.42 25.39 1.63
N TRP A 274 22.91 24.83 0.53
CA TRP A 274 23.55 25.03 -0.77
C TRP A 274 23.57 26.52 -1.18
N GLY A 275 24.72 26.97 -1.66
CA GLY A 275 24.93 28.34 -2.14
C GLY A 275 25.45 29.33 -1.08
N ASP A 276 25.43 28.99 0.20
CA ASP A 276 25.88 29.84 1.30
C ASP A 276 27.40 29.84 1.46
N ASP A 277 27.98 30.98 1.85
CA ASP A 277 29.39 31.08 2.22
C ASP A 277 29.58 30.83 3.71
N LEU A 278 29.94 29.59 4.04
CA LEU A 278 30.25 29.14 5.40
C LEU A 278 31.76 29.00 5.63
N GLY A 279 32.60 29.37 4.66
CA GLY A 279 34.05 29.15 4.68
C GLY A 279 34.49 27.79 4.11
N PRO A 280 35.78 27.45 4.25
CA PRO A 280 36.40 26.33 3.53
C PRO A 280 35.75 24.97 3.84
N GLY A 281 35.52 24.15 2.81
CA GLY A 281 35.01 22.77 2.91
C GLY A 281 33.48 22.62 2.95
N TYR A 282 32.72 23.68 3.27
CA TYR A 282 31.26 23.60 3.31
C TYR A 282 30.61 23.55 1.92
N SER A 283 31.12 24.32 0.95
CA SER A 283 30.54 24.39 -0.40
C SER A 283 30.57 23.04 -1.11
N ASP A 284 31.70 22.33 -1.04
CA ASP A 284 31.86 21.00 -1.64
C ASP A 284 30.90 19.99 -0.99
N LYS A 285 30.77 20.06 0.34
CA LYS A 285 29.88 19.18 1.09
C LYS A 285 28.40 19.47 0.81
N ALA A 286 28.03 20.75 0.71
CA ALA A 286 26.68 21.14 0.35
C ALA A 286 26.33 20.72 -1.09
N GLN A 287 27.29 20.79 -2.02
CA GLN A 287 27.13 20.26 -3.38
C GLN A 287 27.00 18.73 -3.38
N GLU A 288 27.79 18.02 -2.57
CA GLU A 288 27.66 16.56 -2.39
C GLU A 288 26.26 16.16 -1.91
N MET A 289 25.75 16.85 -0.88
CA MET A 289 24.41 16.63 -0.35
C MET A 289 23.32 16.98 -1.38
N LEU A 290 23.52 18.01 -2.21
CA LEU A 290 22.60 18.36 -3.28
C LEU A 290 22.57 17.32 -4.40
N ASN A 291 23.73 16.77 -4.76
CA ASN A 291 23.81 15.65 -5.71
C ASN A 291 23.10 14.42 -5.15
N PHE A 292 23.27 14.12 -3.86
CA PHE A 292 22.52 13.08 -3.16
C PHE A 292 21.01 13.31 -3.22
N PHE A 293 20.54 14.52 -2.89
CA PHE A 293 19.12 14.90 -3.00
C PHE A 293 18.55 14.61 -4.38
N ASN A 294 19.25 15.03 -5.44
CA ASN A 294 18.83 14.74 -6.81
C ASN A 294 18.69 13.24 -7.04
N ALA A 295 19.74 12.47 -6.72
CA ALA A 295 19.76 11.03 -6.96
C ALA A 295 18.69 10.26 -6.19
N VAL A 296 18.53 10.50 -4.88
CA VAL A 296 17.63 9.67 -4.04
C VAL A 296 16.19 10.15 -4.03
N PHE A 297 15.97 11.46 -4.14
CA PHE A 297 14.63 12.02 -4.04
C PHE A 297 14.02 12.25 -5.42
N LEU A 298 14.64 13.10 -6.25
CA LEU A 298 14.08 13.50 -7.54
C LEU A 298 14.14 12.36 -8.57
N GLU A 299 15.31 11.77 -8.78
CA GLU A 299 15.54 10.77 -9.82
C GLU A 299 15.07 9.37 -9.41
N ARG A 300 14.93 9.13 -8.10
CA ARG A 300 14.60 7.81 -7.57
C ARG A 300 13.25 7.73 -6.89
N SER A 301 13.04 8.41 -5.76
CA SER A 301 11.79 8.28 -5.00
C SER A 301 10.56 8.70 -5.84
N LEU A 302 10.63 9.85 -6.52
CA LEU A 302 9.53 10.31 -7.37
C LEU A 302 9.40 9.44 -8.64
N ALA A 303 10.52 9.01 -9.23
CA ALA A 303 10.50 8.16 -10.42
C ALA A 303 9.95 6.75 -10.15
N VAL A 304 10.23 6.14 -8.99
CA VAL A 304 9.60 4.87 -8.58
C VAL A 304 8.08 5.05 -8.53
N GLY A 305 7.62 6.13 -7.90
CA GLY A 305 6.20 6.46 -7.84
C GLY A 305 5.54 6.58 -9.22
N ASP A 306 6.18 7.30 -10.14
CA ASP A 306 5.59 7.56 -11.46
C ASP A 306 5.74 6.38 -12.43
N LYS A 307 6.88 5.67 -12.41
CA LYS A 307 7.23 4.65 -13.42
C LYS A 307 7.01 3.22 -12.99
N VAL A 308 7.14 2.91 -11.70
CA VAL A 308 7.05 1.53 -11.20
C VAL A 308 5.69 1.30 -10.55
N PHE A 309 5.26 2.25 -9.72
CA PHE A 309 3.92 2.21 -9.13
C PHE A 309 2.86 2.56 -10.18
N GLU A 310 3.19 3.41 -11.16
CA GLU A 310 2.31 3.83 -12.27
C GLU A 310 1.00 4.50 -11.78
N GLY A 311 1.04 5.18 -10.62
CA GLY A 311 -0.14 5.82 -10.04
C GLY A 311 -0.07 6.00 -8.52
N PRO A 312 -1.18 6.44 -7.89
CA PRO A 312 -1.23 6.64 -6.45
C PRO A 312 -1.37 5.31 -5.70
N GLY A 313 -0.48 5.07 -4.74
CA GLY A 313 -0.53 3.92 -3.83
C GLY A 313 0.84 3.56 -3.25
N TRP A 314 0.96 2.39 -2.64
CA TRP A 314 2.18 1.98 -1.93
C TRP A 314 2.36 0.46 -1.91
N GLY A 315 3.58 0.00 -2.17
CA GLY A 315 3.89 -1.44 -2.23
C GLY A 315 3.90 -2.19 -0.90
N GLU A 316 3.75 -1.49 0.22
CA GLU A 316 3.67 -2.11 1.55
C GLU A 316 2.26 -2.09 2.15
N GLY A 317 1.25 -1.71 1.35
CA GLY A 317 -0.14 -1.63 1.79
C GLY A 317 -0.49 -0.35 2.55
N ALA A 318 -1.77 -0.24 2.96
CA ALA A 318 -2.39 1.03 3.29
C ALA A 318 -1.85 1.76 4.53
N SER A 319 -1.47 1.06 5.61
CA SER A 319 -0.91 1.73 6.78
C SER A 319 0.50 2.28 6.51
N TYR A 320 1.29 1.55 5.72
CA TYR A 320 2.62 1.99 5.32
C TYR A 320 2.55 3.09 4.25
N TYR A 321 1.54 3.07 3.38
CA TYR A 321 1.19 4.20 2.52
C TYR A 321 1.05 5.48 3.34
N MET A 322 0.24 5.47 4.41
CA MET A 322 0.02 6.68 5.21
C MET A 322 1.31 7.26 5.80
N MET A 323 2.24 6.41 6.23
CA MET A 323 3.55 6.85 6.72
C MET A 323 4.45 7.33 5.58
N GLY A 324 4.64 6.50 4.57
CA GLY A 324 5.58 6.74 3.46
C GLY A 324 5.19 7.95 2.63
N ILE A 325 3.92 8.08 2.24
CA ILE A 325 3.47 9.21 1.42
C ILE A 325 3.60 10.54 2.17
N THR A 326 3.41 10.53 3.49
CA THR A 326 3.59 11.73 4.32
C THR A 326 5.06 12.16 4.34
N ASN A 327 6.00 11.22 4.49
CA ASN A 327 7.44 11.51 4.41
C ASN A 327 7.82 12.13 3.05
N VAL A 328 7.35 11.55 1.95
CA VAL A 328 7.62 12.07 0.60
C VAL A 328 7.01 13.46 0.42
N SER A 329 5.75 13.65 0.86
CA SER A 329 5.03 14.90 0.70
C SER A 329 5.68 16.06 1.44
N PHE A 330 6.16 15.85 2.66
CA PHE A 330 6.88 16.90 3.40
C PHE A 330 8.18 17.31 2.70
N MET A 331 8.95 16.36 2.17
CA MET A 331 10.16 16.68 1.43
C MET A 331 9.83 17.35 0.09
N ALA A 332 8.78 16.90 -0.61
CA ALA A 332 8.31 17.48 -1.86
C ALA A 332 7.85 18.93 -1.67
N GLY A 333 7.19 19.26 -0.55
CA GLY A 333 6.81 20.63 -0.22
C GLY A 333 7.99 21.56 -0.09
N ALA A 334 9.00 21.18 0.70
CA ALA A 334 10.23 21.97 0.86
C ALA A 334 11.00 22.10 -0.45
N ALA A 335 11.10 21.02 -1.23
CA ALA A 335 11.73 21.04 -2.54
C ALA A 335 10.96 21.90 -3.54
N SER A 336 9.63 21.92 -3.48
CA SER A 336 8.81 22.66 -4.44
C SER A 336 9.09 24.16 -4.39
N THR A 337 9.13 24.72 -3.19
CA THR A 337 9.47 26.14 -3.00
C THR A 337 10.94 26.40 -3.31
N ALA A 338 11.86 25.54 -2.83
CA ALA A 338 13.29 25.74 -3.04
C ALA A 338 13.68 25.74 -4.52
N LEU A 339 13.06 24.83 -5.30
CA LEU A 339 13.30 24.69 -6.74
C LEU A 339 12.40 25.61 -7.59
N GLY A 340 11.39 26.24 -6.99
CA GLY A 340 10.43 27.09 -7.71
C GLY A 340 9.53 26.31 -8.66
N GLU A 341 9.22 25.06 -8.34
CA GLU A 341 8.40 24.16 -9.17
C GLU A 341 7.50 23.29 -8.27
N ASN A 342 6.19 23.26 -8.53
CA ASN A 342 5.28 22.44 -7.75
C ASN A 342 5.42 20.94 -8.08
N LEU A 343 6.16 20.20 -7.22
CA LEU A 343 6.39 18.77 -7.40
C LEU A 343 5.13 17.92 -7.21
N PHE A 344 4.14 18.39 -6.44
CA PHE A 344 2.86 17.69 -6.32
C PHE A 344 2.13 17.68 -7.66
N PHE A 345 2.14 18.78 -8.40
CA PHE A 345 1.50 18.86 -9.70
C PHE A 345 2.28 18.11 -10.79
N LYS A 346 3.62 18.17 -10.74
CA LYS A 346 4.53 17.56 -11.72
C LYS A 346 4.47 16.03 -11.71
N HIS A 347 4.34 15.43 -10.54
CA HIS A 347 4.44 13.98 -10.36
C HIS A 347 3.06 13.37 -10.08
N PRO A 348 2.46 12.60 -11.02
CA PRO A 348 1.18 11.93 -10.83
C PRO A 348 1.07 11.11 -9.54
N PHE A 349 2.18 10.49 -9.11
CA PHE A 349 2.27 9.78 -7.85
C PHE A 349 1.87 10.62 -6.63
N LEU A 350 2.29 11.88 -6.59
CA LEU A 350 1.91 12.83 -5.54
C LEU A 350 0.58 13.50 -5.83
N ARG A 351 0.36 13.92 -7.08
CA ARG A 351 -0.84 14.64 -7.51
C ARG A 351 -2.11 13.90 -7.14
N TYR A 352 -2.15 12.60 -7.42
CA TYR A 352 -3.36 11.79 -7.28
C TYR A 352 -3.39 10.94 -6.00
N ASN A 353 -2.50 11.22 -5.03
CA ASN A 353 -2.36 10.39 -3.84
C ASN A 353 -3.69 10.17 -3.09
N VAL A 354 -4.57 11.18 -3.01
CA VAL A 354 -5.88 11.13 -2.36
C VAL A 354 -6.82 10.10 -2.97
N LEU A 355 -6.61 9.73 -4.24
CA LEU A 355 -7.41 8.70 -4.89
C LEU A 355 -7.16 7.32 -4.28
N TYR A 356 -5.94 7.04 -3.81
CA TYR A 356 -5.67 5.79 -3.08
C TYR A 356 -6.60 5.64 -1.88
N LEU A 357 -6.81 6.71 -1.13
CA LEU A 357 -7.74 6.74 0.01
C LEU A 357 -9.19 6.60 -0.48
N LEU A 358 -9.63 7.45 -1.41
CA LEU A 358 -11.01 7.46 -1.89
C LEU A 358 -11.49 6.08 -2.36
N TYR A 359 -10.67 5.39 -3.16
CA TYR A 359 -11.04 4.10 -3.71
C TYR A 359 -10.93 2.97 -2.69
N ASN A 360 -9.98 3.01 -1.74
CA ASN A 360 -9.84 1.93 -0.74
C ASN A 360 -10.76 2.01 0.48
N ILE A 361 -11.51 3.10 0.66
CA ILE A 361 -12.51 3.21 1.73
C ILE A 361 -13.68 2.27 1.46
N LEU A 362 -13.96 1.38 2.43
CA LEU A 362 -15.14 0.54 2.43
C LEU A 362 -16.39 1.38 2.74
N PRO A 363 -17.53 1.12 2.08
CA PRO A 363 -18.72 1.97 2.16
C PRO A 363 -19.53 1.82 3.45
N LEU A 364 -19.38 0.72 4.20
CA LEU A 364 -20.14 0.46 5.44
C LEU A 364 -19.34 0.88 6.66
N LYS A 365 -19.98 1.61 7.58
CA LYS A 365 -19.42 1.85 8.92
C LYS A 365 -19.56 0.61 9.77
N LEU A 366 -18.51 0.29 10.52
CA LEU A 366 -18.52 -0.71 11.58
C LEU A 366 -18.05 -0.04 12.86
N LYS A 367 -18.77 -0.23 13.97
CA LYS A 367 -18.45 0.46 15.24
C LYS A 367 -18.21 1.97 15.03
N ASP A 368 -19.10 2.62 14.27
CA ASP A 368 -19.07 4.04 13.89
C ASP A 368 -17.84 4.52 13.09
N ASN A 369 -17.04 3.61 12.54
CA ASN A 369 -15.84 3.94 11.77
C ASN A 369 -15.90 3.39 10.34
N TYR A 370 -15.38 4.16 9.39
CA TYR A 370 -14.98 3.63 8.08
C TYR A 370 -13.60 2.97 8.17
N TYR A 371 -13.37 1.98 7.32
CA TYR A 371 -12.15 1.20 7.25
C TYR A 371 -11.64 1.12 5.82
N LEU A 372 -10.33 0.93 5.68
CA LEU A 372 -9.74 0.56 4.39
C LEU A 372 -9.94 -0.94 4.12
N SER A 373 -10.00 -1.30 2.85
CA SER A 373 -10.25 -2.66 2.33
C SER A 373 -9.22 -3.73 2.74
N ARG A 374 -7.96 -3.35 2.98
CA ARG A 374 -6.83 -4.29 3.16
C ARG A 374 -5.91 -3.91 4.33
N HIS A 375 -5.31 -4.92 4.98
CA HIS A 375 -4.52 -4.75 6.21
C HIS A 375 -3.25 -5.63 6.27
N ASP A 376 -2.07 -5.03 6.04
CA ASP A 376 -0.77 -5.68 6.23
C ASP A 376 -0.13 -5.39 7.60
N THR A 377 -0.90 -4.78 8.52
CA THR A 377 -0.40 -4.20 9.77
C THR A 377 -1.09 -4.73 11.03
N ASN A 378 -0.56 -4.30 12.18
CA ASN A 378 -0.98 -4.69 13.54
C ASN A 378 -2.33 -4.09 13.97
N SER A 379 -2.99 -3.31 13.12
CA SER A 379 -4.27 -2.68 13.43
C SER A 379 -5.09 -2.49 12.17
N LEU A 380 -6.40 -2.70 12.29
CA LEU A 380 -7.36 -2.31 11.26
C LEU A 380 -7.23 -0.83 11.01
N GLN A 381 -6.99 -0.46 9.76
CA GLN A 381 -6.78 0.93 9.39
C GLN A 381 -8.12 1.64 9.32
N LYS A 382 -8.49 2.30 10.42
CA LYS A 382 -9.58 3.25 10.46
C LYS A 382 -9.27 4.41 9.51
N VAL A 383 -10.27 4.82 8.75
CA VAL A 383 -10.20 5.97 7.84
C VAL A 383 -10.28 7.26 8.66
N ILE A 384 -11.15 7.28 9.68
CA ILE A 384 -11.28 8.40 10.60
C ILE A 384 -10.02 8.47 11.45
N GLY A 385 -9.20 9.49 11.21
CA GLY A 385 -7.96 9.72 11.96
C GLY A 385 -7.05 10.76 11.33
N SER A 386 -6.07 11.20 12.11
CA SER A 386 -5.12 12.25 11.74
C SER A 386 -4.35 11.97 10.45
N SER A 387 -4.02 10.71 10.15
CA SER A 387 -3.21 10.37 8.96
C SER A 387 -3.96 10.68 7.65
N THR A 388 -5.20 10.25 7.53
CA THR A 388 -6.09 10.56 6.38
C THR A 388 -6.25 12.08 6.24
N GLY A 389 -6.58 12.75 7.34
CA GLY A 389 -6.75 14.20 7.36
C GLY A 389 -5.50 14.97 6.92
N ARG A 390 -4.32 14.55 7.36
CA ARG A 390 -3.03 15.16 6.96
C ARG A 390 -2.76 15.00 5.47
N ILE A 391 -2.99 13.82 4.90
CA ILE A 391 -2.81 13.59 3.45
C ILE A 391 -3.77 14.48 2.66
N CYS A 392 -5.05 14.52 3.04
CA CYS A 392 -6.03 15.38 2.40
C CYS A 392 -5.68 16.87 2.55
N ALA A 393 -5.20 17.31 3.72
CA ALA A 393 -4.81 18.71 3.96
C ALA A 393 -3.63 19.13 3.08
N ILE A 394 -2.59 18.28 2.99
CA ILE A 394 -1.44 18.55 2.12
C ILE A 394 -1.89 18.65 0.67
N SER A 395 -2.66 17.67 0.17
CA SER A 395 -3.10 17.67 -1.23
C SER A 395 -4.04 18.82 -1.55
N ALA A 396 -4.92 19.21 -0.62
CA ALA A 396 -5.78 20.38 -0.78
C ALA A 396 -4.95 21.67 -0.90
N GLY A 397 -3.99 21.91 0.00
CA GLY A 397 -3.19 23.13 -0.01
C GLY A 397 -2.14 23.17 -1.14
N ALA A 398 -1.47 22.05 -1.41
CA ALA A 398 -0.39 21.98 -2.40
C ALA A 398 -0.88 21.99 -3.86
N LEU A 399 -2.16 21.69 -4.12
CA LEU A 399 -2.74 21.64 -5.47
C LEU A 399 -3.80 22.71 -5.73
N GLN A 400 -4.08 23.60 -4.76
CA GLN A 400 -5.22 24.53 -4.84
C GLN A 400 -5.22 25.43 -6.09
N HIS A 401 -4.05 25.73 -6.65
CA HIS A 401 -3.94 26.61 -7.83
C HIS A 401 -3.78 25.82 -9.13
N GLU A 402 -3.00 24.74 -9.13
CA GLU A 402 -2.65 23.98 -10.33
C GLU A 402 -3.62 22.84 -10.64
N ASP A 403 -4.25 22.24 -9.62
CA ASP A 403 -5.31 21.23 -9.79
C ASP A 403 -6.45 21.43 -8.76
N PRO A 404 -7.27 22.49 -8.95
CA PRO A 404 -8.38 22.79 -8.03
C PRO A 404 -9.41 21.66 -7.95
N ARG A 405 -9.47 20.79 -8.97
CA ARG A 405 -10.36 19.62 -8.99
C ARG A 405 -9.93 18.59 -7.95
N ILE A 406 -8.65 18.22 -7.91
CA ILE A 406 -8.11 17.29 -6.91
C ILE A 406 -8.03 17.96 -5.53
N ALA A 407 -7.68 19.25 -5.47
CA ALA A 407 -7.68 19.99 -4.22
C ALA A 407 -9.09 20.05 -3.59
N GLY A 408 -10.12 20.32 -4.40
CA GLY A 408 -11.51 20.32 -3.99
C GLY A 408 -12.00 18.95 -3.53
N LEU A 409 -11.59 17.88 -4.23
CA LEU A 409 -11.85 16.51 -3.78
C LEU A 409 -11.22 16.25 -2.39
N ALA A 410 -9.94 16.57 -2.21
CA ALA A 410 -9.24 16.41 -0.94
C ALA A 410 -9.89 17.23 0.19
N LYS A 411 -10.39 18.43 -0.12
CA LYS A 411 -11.14 19.28 0.81
C LYS A 411 -12.48 18.67 1.23
N TRP A 412 -13.26 18.16 0.27
CA TRP A 412 -14.51 17.45 0.54
C TRP A 412 -14.27 16.22 1.40
N MET A 413 -13.24 15.44 1.05
CA MET A 413 -12.77 14.28 1.79
C MET A 413 -12.45 14.62 3.27
N MET A 414 -11.88 15.78 3.53
CA MET A 414 -11.49 16.20 4.87
C MET A 414 -12.65 16.76 5.71
N SER A 415 -13.70 17.32 5.08
CA SER A 415 -14.68 18.16 5.81
C SER A 415 -16.15 17.85 5.57
N GLU A 416 -16.54 17.14 4.52
CA GLU A 416 -17.95 16.98 4.12
C GLU A 416 -18.38 15.54 3.85
N SER A 417 -17.43 14.64 3.61
CA SER A 417 -17.69 13.28 3.14
C SER A 417 -18.15 12.27 4.22
N GLY A 418 -18.25 12.70 5.48
CA GLY A 418 -18.54 11.82 6.62
C GLY A 418 -17.38 10.95 7.11
N PHE A 419 -16.26 10.89 6.39
CA PHE A 419 -14.98 10.36 6.90
C PHE A 419 -14.00 11.45 7.34
N GLY A 420 -14.33 12.71 7.06
CA GLY A 420 -13.63 13.87 7.59
C GLY A 420 -13.65 13.92 9.11
N GLN A 421 -12.52 14.25 9.71
CA GLN A 421 -12.40 14.53 11.13
C GLN A 421 -11.88 15.95 11.29
N LYS A 422 -12.50 16.76 12.17
CA LYS A 422 -11.92 18.06 12.52
C LYS A 422 -10.54 17.82 13.10
N MET A 423 -9.60 18.71 12.76
CA MET A 423 -8.21 18.58 13.21
C MET A 423 -8.14 18.52 14.74
N GLU A 424 -8.99 19.30 15.40
CA GLU A 424 -9.10 19.40 16.85
C GLU A 424 -9.54 18.09 17.53
N ASP A 425 -10.15 17.17 16.79
CA ASP A 425 -10.59 15.87 17.32
C ASP A 425 -9.51 14.79 17.16
N TRP A 426 -8.35 15.10 16.57
CA TRP A 426 -7.28 14.12 16.39
C TRP A 426 -6.78 13.61 17.76
N LYS A 427 -6.53 12.31 17.87
CA LYS A 427 -6.17 11.63 19.14
C LYS A 427 -4.95 12.25 19.86
N TYR A 428 -4.06 12.87 19.09
CA TYR A 428 -2.87 13.58 19.59
C TYR A 428 -2.86 15.02 19.07
N PHE A 429 -4.05 15.61 18.96
CA PHE A 429 -4.18 16.99 18.52
C PHE A 429 -3.41 17.91 19.46
N ASP A 430 -2.51 18.68 18.87
CA ASP A 430 -1.81 19.77 19.52
C ASP A 430 -1.64 20.86 18.46
N PRO A 431 -2.06 22.11 18.69
CA PRO A 431 -1.84 23.20 17.76
C PRO A 431 -0.37 23.31 17.29
N ARG A 432 0.59 22.95 18.15
CA ARG A 432 2.03 22.95 17.84
C ARG A 432 2.41 21.84 16.85
N ILE A 433 1.66 20.75 16.80
CA ILE A 433 1.87 19.65 15.84
C ILE A 433 1.24 20.01 14.50
N ASP A 434 -0.01 20.47 14.51
CA ASP A 434 -0.85 20.38 13.33
C ASP A 434 -1.11 21.73 12.62
N TYR A 435 -1.14 22.86 13.34
CA TYR A 435 -1.60 24.14 12.73
C TYR A 435 -0.60 24.71 11.72
N LEU A 436 0.71 24.69 12.02
CA LEU A 436 1.74 25.28 11.14
C LEU A 436 1.62 24.78 9.70
N PHE A 437 1.66 23.46 9.52
CA PHE A 437 1.64 22.88 8.18
C PHE A 437 0.24 22.76 7.61
N PHE A 438 -0.75 22.30 8.39
CA PHE A 438 -2.05 21.90 7.84
C PHE A 438 -3.11 23.01 7.87
N LYS A 439 -2.95 24.05 8.71
CA LYS A 439 -3.82 25.24 8.69
C LYS A 439 -3.17 26.45 8.01
N PHE A 440 -1.87 26.67 8.16
CA PHE A 440 -1.23 27.90 7.68
C PHE A 440 -0.53 27.72 6.34
N ILE A 441 0.50 26.87 6.27
CA ILE A 441 1.28 26.64 5.04
C ILE A 441 0.40 26.01 3.96
N TRP A 442 -0.14 24.81 4.20
CA TRP A 442 -1.10 24.14 3.32
C TRP A 442 -2.56 24.40 3.70
N GLY A 443 -2.83 25.54 4.34
CA GLY A 443 -4.20 25.94 4.63
C GLY A 443 -5.07 25.91 3.38
N SER A 444 -6.25 25.30 3.46
CA SER A 444 -7.19 25.15 2.34
C SER A 444 -8.57 25.76 2.64
N ALA A 445 -8.61 26.87 3.38
CA ALA A 445 -9.88 27.56 3.70
C ALA A 445 -10.57 28.13 2.45
N GLU A 446 -9.79 28.50 1.43
CA GLU A 446 -10.27 29.09 0.19
C GLU A 446 -10.68 28.03 -0.85
N VAL A 447 -10.31 26.76 -0.62
CA VAL A 447 -10.61 25.65 -1.53
C VAL A 447 -12.08 25.28 -1.39
N THR A 448 -12.80 25.31 -2.52
CA THR A 448 -14.19 24.81 -2.58
C THR A 448 -14.19 23.29 -2.60
N PRO A 449 -14.91 22.62 -1.67
CA PRO A 449 -15.03 21.17 -1.65
C PRO A 449 -15.79 20.65 -2.88
N LEU A 450 -15.34 19.53 -3.44
CA LEU A 450 -15.97 18.84 -4.58
C LEU A 450 -16.21 17.37 -4.24
N THR A 451 -17.45 16.89 -4.42
CA THR A 451 -17.74 15.46 -4.33
C THR A 451 -16.97 14.67 -5.42
N PRO A 452 -16.82 13.34 -5.30
CA PRO A 452 -16.20 12.53 -6.34
C PRO A 452 -16.82 12.75 -7.73
N GLU A 453 -18.14 12.89 -7.80
CA GLU A 453 -18.87 13.16 -9.04
C GLU A 453 -18.53 14.55 -9.61
N GLN A 454 -18.53 15.59 -8.76
CA GLN A 454 -18.14 16.94 -9.16
C GLN A 454 -16.68 17.03 -9.61
N ALA A 455 -15.80 16.22 -9.01
CA ALA A 455 -14.41 16.07 -9.41
C ALA A 455 -14.21 15.16 -10.64
N GLY A 456 -15.28 14.56 -11.19
CA GLY A 456 -15.24 13.69 -12.35
C GLY A 456 -14.51 12.36 -12.11
N MET A 457 -14.62 11.79 -10.91
CA MET A 457 -14.01 10.51 -10.57
C MET A 457 -14.81 9.34 -11.16
N PRO A 458 -14.18 8.40 -11.88
CA PRO A 458 -14.86 7.22 -12.38
C PRO A 458 -15.21 6.23 -11.26
N LEU A 459 -16.16 5.33 -11.48
CA LEU A 459 -16.45 4.28 -10.49
C LEU A 459 -15.39 3.16 -10.44
N THR A 460 -14.52 3.09 -11.44
CA THR A 460 -13.40 2.17 -11.50
C THR A 460 -12.10 2.91 -11.72
N TYR A 461 -11.06 2.55 -10.97
CA TYR A 461 -9.77 3.19 -11.07
C TYR A 461 -8.63 2.19 -10.90
N LYS A 462 -7.59 2.31 -11.74
CA LYS A 462 -6.33 1.58 -11.61
C LYS A 462 -5.40 2.40 -10.70
N LEU A 463 -5.25 1.96 -9.46
CA LEU A 463 -4.29 2.50 -8.50
C LEU A 463 -2.90 1.89 -8.76
N ALA A 464 -1.93 2.31 -7.94
CA ALA A 464 -0.56 1.83 -8.05
C ALA A 464 -0.46 0.30 -8.02
N LEU A 465 0.60 -0.24 -8.63
CA LEU A 465 0.97 -1.66 -8.56
C LEU A 465 -0.12 -2.61 -9.07
N GLY A 466 -0.98 -2.14 -9.98
CA GLY A 466 -1.99 -2.97 -10.64
C GLY A 466 -3.24 -3.25 -9.80
N GLU A 467 -3.45 -2.50 -8.73
CA GLU A 467 -4.69 -2.55 -7.95
C GLU A 467 -5.84 -1.91 -8.76
N ILE A 468 -6.85 -2.69 -9.12
CA ILE A 468 -8.04 -2.19 -9.81
C ILE A 468 -9.21 -2.21 -8.83
N VAL A 469 -9.70 -1.03 -8.49
CA VAL A 469 -10.85 -0.88 -7.60
C VAL A 469 -12.10 -0.58 -8.43
N MET A 470 -13.17 -1.33 -8.22
CA MET A 470 -14.45 -1.19 -8.90
C MET A 470 -15.55 -0.92 -7.86
N LYS A 471 -16.32 0.15 -8.05
CA LYS A 471 -17.43 0.54 -7.18
C LYS A 471 -18.75 0.58 -7.96
N SER A 472 -19.87 0.44 -7.24
CA SER A 472 -21.20 0.75 -7.80
C SER A 472 -21.62 2.21 -7.56
N SER A 473 -21.05 2.87 -6.54
CA SER A 473 -21.32 4.26 -6.14
C SER A 473 -20.25 4.79 -5.17
N PHE A 474 -20.15 6.10 -4.97
CA PHE A 474 -19.31 6.69 -3.92
C PHE A 474 -20.05 7.01 -2.62
N ASP A 475 -21.37 7.18 -2.68
CA ASP A 475 -22.19 7.85 -1.66
C ASP A 475 -23.14 6.92 -0.87
N LYS A 476 -23.08 5.61 -1.10
CA LYS A 476 -24.01 4.63 -0.50
C LYS A 476 -23.30 3.62 0.37
N GLU A 477 -23.81 3.41 1.58
CA GLU A 477 -23.36 2.30 2.45
C GLU A 477 -23.62 0.93 1.82
N SER A 478 -24.61 0.86 0.92
CA SER A 478 -24.93 -0.31 0.11
C SER A 478 -24.05 -0.49 -1.13
N SER A 479 -23.02 0.34 -1.33
CA SER A 479 -22.18 0.26 -2.52
C SER A 479 -21.45 -1.09 -2.58
N THR A 480 -21.39 -1.68 -3.77
CA THR A 480 -20.39 -2.69 -4.08
C THR A 480 -19.02 -2.04 -4.09
N HIS A 481 -18.04 -2.75 -3.54
CA HIS A 481 -16.63 -2.43 -3.62
C HIS A 481 -15.86 -3.72 -3.88
N ILE A 482 -15.12 -3.74 -5.00
CA ILE A 482 -14.35 -4.90 -5.46
C ILE A 482 -12.92 -4.42 -5.67
N ILE A 483 -11.95 -5.20 -5.21
CA ILE A 483 -10.56 -5.05 -5.61
C ILE A 483 -10.19 -6.24 -6.46
N PHE A 484 -9.61 -6.01 -7.63
CA PHE A 484 -8.94 -7.02 -8.44
C PHE A 484 -7.44 -6.69 -8.51
N TRP A 485 -6.58 -7.62 -8.10
CA TRP A 485 -5.15 -7.40 -8.00
C TRP A 485 -4.43 -7.94 -9.23
N ALA A 486 -3.96 -7.03 -10.09
CA ALA A 486 -3.31 -7.33 -11.37
C ALA A 486 -1.90 -6.72 -11.48
N PRO A 487 -0.98 -7.05 -10.56
CA PRO A 487 0.32 -6.40 -10.47
C PRO A 487 1.24 -6.79 -11.62
N LYS A 488 1.83 -5.78 -12.27
CA LYS A 488 2.86 -6.03 -13.28
C LYS A 488 4.16 -6.58 -12.67
N TYR A 489 4.49 -6.08 -11.47
CA TYR A 489 5.75 -6.32 -10.80
C TYR A 489 5.61 -6.86 -9.38
N TRP A 490 6.55 -7.72 -8.98
CA TRP A 490 6.71 -8.12 -7.58
C TRP A 490 7.44 -7.05 -6.77
N TYR A 491 6.77 -6.50 -5.74
CA TYR A 491 7.30 -5.40 -4.94
C TYR A 491 7.40 -5.70 -3.43
N ALA A 492 8.36 -6.57 -3.06
CA ALA A 492 8.79 -6.84 -1.68
C ALA A 492 9.14 -5.57 -0.84
N PRO A 493 9.22 -5.65 0.51
CA PRO A 493 9.17 -6.84 1.37
C PRO A 493 7.80 -7.12 2.02
N HIS A 494 6.81 -6.25 1.79
CA HIS A 494 5.49 -6.37 2.40
C HIS A 494 4.41 -6.91 1.44
N ALA A 495 4.67 -6.97 0.13
CA ALA A 495 3.78 -7.62 -0.83
C ALA A 495 3.47 -9.09 -0.48
N HIS A 496 2.26 -9.53 -0.84
CA HIS A 496 1.73 -10.88 -0.67
C HIS A 496 1.69 -11.62 -2.00
N LYS A 497 1.73 -12.96 -2.02
CA LYS A 497 1.61 -13.79 -3.23
C LYS A 497 0.16 -13.89 -3.70
N ASP A 498 -0.45 -12.75 -3.98
CA ASP A 498 -1.90 -12.54 -4.18
C ASP A 498 -2.24 -12.25 -5.65
N ILE A 499 -1.45 -12.77 -6.58
CA ILE A 499 -1.52 -12.40 -7.99
C ILE A 499 -2.84 -12.86 -8.60
N ALA A 500 -3.52 -11.97 -9.33
CA ALA A 500 -4.85 -12.20 -9.88
C ALA A 500 -5.93 -12.45 -8.80
N SER A 501 -5.68 -12.12 -7.53
CA SER A 501 -6.67 -12.24 -6.46
C SER A 501 -7.76 -11.17 -6.58
N PHE A 502 -8.87 -11.39 -5.86
CA PHE A 502 -9.94 -10.41 -5.76
C PHE A 502 -10.51 -10.34 -4.34
N THR A 503 -11.13 -9.22 -3.98
CA THR A 503 -11.98 -9.08 -2.79
C THR A 503 -13.32 -8.49 -3.20
N ILE A 504 -14.38 -8.82 -2.45
CA ILE A 504 -15.74 -8.35 -2.73
C ILE A 504 -16.40 -7.93 -1.43
N PHE A 505 -16.90 -6.71 -1.43
CA PHE A 505 -17.66 -6.10 -0.36
C PHE A 505 -19.01 -5.61 -0.89
N LYS A 506 -20.11 -6.01 -0.22
CA LYS A 506 -21.47 -5.52 -0.47
C LYS A 506 -22.30 -5.76 0.79
N HIS A 507 -22.73 -4.69 1.47
CA HIS A 507 -23.36 -4.74 2.81
C HIS A 507 -22.54 -5.53 3.85
N GLY A 508 -21.21 -5.50 3.73
CA GLY A 508 -20.29 -6.33 4.51
C GLY A 508 -19.30 -7.08 3.61
N SER A 509 -18.21 -7.58 4.19
CA SER A 509 -17.21 -8.36 3.46
C SER A 509 -17.76 -9.73 3.03
N LEU A 510 -17.61 -10.10 1.75
CA LEU A 510 -18.11 -11.35 1.17
C LEU A 510 -16.99 -12.25 0.65
N ALA A 511 -16.00 -11.69 -0.04
CA ALA A 511 -14.75 -12.36 -0.42
C ALA A 511 -13.58 -11.58 0.17
N LEU A 512 -12.75 -12.24 0.99
CA LEU A 512 -11.72 -11.59 1.82
C LEU A 512 -10.30 -11.85 1.32
N ASP A 513 -9.38 -10.96 1.67
CA ASP A 513 -7.96 -11.28 1.77
C ASP A 513 -7.71 -11.83 3.18
N ALA A 514 -7.35 -13.11 3.31
CA ALA A 514 -7.35 -13.81 4.58
C ALA A 514 -6.02 -13.73 5.34
N GLY A 515 -6.09 -13.96 6.65
CA GLY A 515 -4.93 -13.94 7.52
C GLY A 515 -4.43 -12.52 7.84
N SER A 516 -3.45 -12.44 8.74
CA SER A 516 -2.72 -11.20 8.98
C SER A 516 -1.27 -11.49 9.37
N PRO A 517 -0.26 -10.83 8.76
CA PRO A 517 1.14 -11.05 9.06
C PRO A 517 1.60 -10.36 10.36
N LYS A 518 0.72 -9.62 11.05
CA LYS A 518 1.05 -8.84 12.26
C LYS A 518 0.06 -9.13 13.39
N ASN A 519 0.50 -8.90 14.62
CA ASN A 519 -0.35 -9.11 15.80
C ASN A 519 -1.30 -7.92 15.95
N ALA A 520 -2.58 -8.17 16.19
CA ALA A 520 -3.50 -7.19 16.75
C ALA A 520 -4.11 -7.74 18.05
N ASN A 521 -4.77 -6.88 18.84
CA ASN A 521 -5.40 -7.32 20.08
C ASN A 521 -6.56 -8.31 19.85
N ASP A 522 -7.25 -8.20 18.70
CA ASP A 522 -8.54 -8.86 18.47
C ASP A 522 -8.54 -9.86 17.30
N PHE A 523 -7.39 -10.11 16.67
CA PHE A 523 -7.24 -11.14 15.65
C PHE A 523 -5.81 -11.70 15.62
N PRO A 524 -5.65 -12.99 15.30
CA PRO A 524 -4.37 -13.65 15.40
C PRO A 524 -3.51 -13.38 14.17
N ARG A 525 -2.21 -13.38 14.44
CA ARG A 525 -1.17 -13.33 13.44
C ARG A 525 -0.90 -14.72 12.88
N SER A 526 -0.72 -14.81 11.57
CA SER A 526 -0.07 -15.93 10.87
C SER A 526 1.15 -15.42 10.09
N SER A 527 2.31 -16.05 10.25
CA SER A 527 3.49 -15.69 9.43
C SER A 527 3.31 -16.05 7.95
N SER A 528 2.44 -17.02 7.64
CA SER A 528 2.14 -17.47 6.28
C SER A 528 1.02 -16.65 5.61
N ALA A 529 0.47 -15.62 6.27
CA ALA A 529 -0.63 -14.81 5.70
C ALA A 529 -0.28 -14.08 4.39
N ARG A 530 0.98 -14.11 3.96
CA ARG A 530 1.45 -13.53 2.69
C ARG A 530 1.51 -14.54 1.57
N GLU A 531 1.22 -15.80 1.86
CA GLU A 531 1.32 -16.90 0.93
C GLU A 531 0.03 -17.07 0.13
N ALA A 532 0.17 -17.62 -1.07
CA ALA A 532 -0.90 -17.70 -2.07
C ALA A 532 -2.19 -18.39 -1.57
N VAL A 533 -2.07 -19.27 -0.58
CA VAL A 533 -3.17 -20.04 0.03
C VAL A 533 -4.16 -19.20 0.87
N PHE A 534 -3.83 -17.93 1.12
CA PHE A 534 -4.64 -16.96 1.87
C PHE A 534 -5.46 -16.01 0.99
N HIS A 535 -5.38 -16.14 -0.34
CA HIS A 535 -5.96 -15.18 -1.28
C HIS A 535 -6.95 -15.84 -2.24
N ASN A 536 -7.89 -15.06 -2.78
CA ASN A 536 -8.92 -15.56 -3.71
C ASN A 536 -8.36 -15.74 -5.14
N ILE A 537 -7.51 -16.74 -5.31
CA ILE A 537 -6.77 -17.02 -6.54
C ILE A 537 -7.24 -18.32 -7.22
N LEU A 538 -6.69 -18.62 -8.39
CA LEU A 538 -6.65 -19.98 -8.92
C LEU A 538 -5.26 -20.56 -8.65
N GLY A 539 -5.12 -21.42 -7.64
CA GLY A 539 -3.83 -22.01 -7.26
C GLY A 539 -3.50 -23.28 -8.02
N LEU A 540 -2.20 -23.55 -8.23
CA LEU A 540 -1.71 -24.81 -8.81
C LEU A 540 -1.10 -25.70 -7.72
N TYR A 541 -1.82 -26.76 -7.35
CA TYR A 541 -1.41 -27.68 -6.30
C TYR A 541 -0.37 -28.67 -6.81
N ASP A 542 0.83 -28.63 -6.21
CA ASP A 542 1.90 -29.59 -6.46
C ASP A 542 2.09 -30.50 -5.24
N PRO A 543 1.68 -31.79 -5.32
CA PRO A 543 1.83 -32.71 -4.20
C PRO A 543 3.29 -33.06 -3.86
N ASP A 544 4.23 -32.83 -4.78
CA ASP A 544 5.63 -33.24 -4.64
C ASP A 544 6.51 -32.12 -4.05
N GLU A 545 5.95 -30.93 -3.78
CA GLU A 545 6.71 -29.87 -3.14
C GLU A 545 7.03 -30.17 -1.66
N PRO A 546 8.25 -29.82 -1.19
CA PRO A 546 8.66 -30.07 0.19
C PRO A 546 7.72 -29.41 1.20
N GLU A 547 7.44 -30.11 2.32
CA GLU A 547 6.61 -29.59 3.42
C GLU A 547 7.20 -28.34 4.11
N ASP A 548 8.51 -28.10 3.98
CA ASP A 548 9.22 -26.96 4.56
C ASP A 548 9.49 -25.82 3.57
N ALA A 549 9.09 -25.96 2.30
CA ALA A 549 8.83 -24.79 1.47
C ALA A 549 7.60 -24.09 2.07
N ASP A 550 7.61 -22.77 2.21
CA ASP A 550 6.53 -21.96 2.81
C ASP A 550 5.18 -22.05 2.02
N ASP A 551 4.59 -23.26 1.90
CA ASP A 551 3.18 -23.62 1.62
C ASP A 551 2.88 -24.63 0.47
N ARG A 552 3.78 -25.56 0.08
CA ARG A 552 3.58 -26.42 -1.15
C ARG A 552 2.95 -25.60 -2.31
N ASN A 553 3.51 -24.39 -2.39
CA ASN A 553 3.10 -23.18 -3.06
C ASN A 553 2.08 -23.31 -4.19
N PHE A 554 0.92 -22.69 -4.04
CA PHE A 554 0.02 -22.47 -5.17
C PHE A 554 0.62 -21.60 -6.28
N MET A 555 1.71 -20.84 -6.06
CA MET A 555 2.42 -20.00 -7.03
C MET A 555 3.93 -20.10 -6.86
N ASN A 556 4.72 -20.11 -7.95
CA ASN A 556 6.14 -20.47 -7.89
C ASN A 556 7.10 -19.28 -8.06
N PHE A 557 6.97 -18.25 -7.22
CA PHE A 557 7.88 -17.11 -7.24
C PHE A 557 8.24 -16.60 -5.84
N SER A 558 9.48 -16.13 -5.68
CA SER A 558 9.99 -15.46 -4.48
C SER A 558 11.29 -14.74 -4.84
N PHE A 559 11.32 -13.41 -4.70
CA PHE A 559 12.46 -12.59 -5.13
C PHE A 559 12.94 -11.61 -4.05
N SER A 560 14.19 -11.21 -4.19
CA SER A 560 14.84 -10.24 -3.29
C SER A 560 14.18 -8.86 -3.38
N ALA A 561 14.28 -8.10 -2.28
CA ALA A 561 13.94 -6.69 -2.26
C ALA A 561 15.06 -5.78 -2.82
N ARG A 562 16.27 -6.32 -3.07
CA ARG A 562 17.42 -5.58 -3.61
C ARG A 562 17.51 -5.75 -5.12
N SER A 563 17.78 -4.65 -5.82
CA SER A 563 18.06 -4.62 -7.26
C SER A 563 19.53 -4.28 -7.55
N GLU A 564 19.96 -4.50 -8.78
CA GLU A 564 21.31 -4.13 -9.23
C GLU A 564 21.38 -2.73 -9.85
N ALA A 565 20.22 -2.19 -10.24
CA ALA A 565 20.00 -0.83 -10.71
C ALA A 565 18.66 -0.28 -10.17
N ASP A 566 18.29 0.94 -10.56
CA ASP A 566 16.94 1.43 -10.29
C ASP A 566 15.90 0.55 -10.99
N HIS A 567 14.78 0.29 -10.31
CA HIS A 567 13.88 -0.81 -10.66
C HIS A 567 13.32 -0.73 -12.08
N TRP A 568 13.09 0.45 -12.66
CA TRP A 568 12.61 0.54 -14.05
C TRP A 568 13.70 0.31 -15.11
N GLN A 569 14.98 0.30 -14.73
CA GLN A 569 16.14 -0.03 -15.58
C GLN A 569 16.71 -1.42 -15.30
N ASP A 570 16.38 -2.01 -14.16
CA ASP A 570 16.81 -3.36 -13.82
C ASP A 570 16.13 -4.39 -14.74
N GLU A 571 16.94 -5.28 -15.33
CA GLU A 571 16.49 -6.37 -16.19
C GLU A 571 15.48 -7.30 -15.50
N GLU A 572 15.53 -7.41 -14.17
CA GLU A 572 14.54 -8.17 -13.39
C GLU A 572 13.11 -7.62 -13.50
N TYR A 573 12.92 -6.35 -13.88
CA TYR A 573 11.62 -5.71 -14.07
C TYR A 573 11.29 -5.46 -15.55
N GLN A 574 12.10 -6.01 -16.47
CA GLN A 574 11.74 -6.04 -17.90
C GLN A 574 10.85 -7.25 -18.19
N PRO A 575 10.14 -7.30 -19.34
CA PRO A 575 9.41 -8.49 -19.74
C PRO A 575 10.31 -9.74 -19.69
N ASN A 576 9.80 -10.81 -19.08
CA ASN A 576 10.54 -12.06 -18.75
C ASN A 576 11.56 -11.96 -17.60
N GLY A 577 11.80 -10.77 -17.06
CA GLY A 577 12.55 -10.58 -15.83
C GLY A 577 11.87 -11.26 -14.65
N ARG A 578 12.66 -11.59 -13.62
CA ARG A 578 12.18 -12.33 -12.44
C ARG A 578 11.05 -11.60 -11.71
N ASN A 579 11.14 -10.30 -11.50
CA ASN A 579 10.09 -9.51 -10.85
C ASN A 579 8.91 -9.18 -11.78
N TYR A 580 8.95 -9.50 -13.08
CA TYR A 580 7.81 -9.37 -13.99
C TYR A 580 6.86 -10.56 -13.79
N ILE A 581 5.72 -10.32 -13.14
CA ILE A 581 4.80 -11.36 -12.66
C ILE A 581 3.43 -11.34 -13.32
N GLY A 582 3.12 -10.32 -14.13
CA GLY A 582 1.92 -10.32 -14.96
C GLY A 582 1.76 -9.05 -15.79
N GLU A 583 0.66 -8.99 -16.54
CA GLU A 583 0.33 -7.87 -17.40
C GLU A 583 -1.17 -7.77 -17.65
N ILE A 584 -1.74 -6.58 -17.51
CA ILE A 584 -3.11 -6.29 -17.93
C ILE A 584 -3.13 -6.18 -19.45
N LYS A 585 -3.84 -7.09 -20.13
CA LYS A 585 -3.99 -7.12 -21.59
C LYS A 585 -5.17 -6.29 -22.07
N ALA A 586 -6.19 -6.14 -21.24
CA ALA A 586 -7.35 -5.29 -21.48
C ALA A 586 -7.90 -4.76 -20.15
N LEU A 587 -8.29 -3.48 -20.11
CA LEU A 587 -9.03 -2.86 -19.01
C LEU A 587 -10.06 -1.89 -19.58
N GLU A 588 -11.34 -2.24 -19.45
CA GLU A 588 -12.46 -1.40 -19.89
C GLU A 588 -13.44 -1.18 -18.75
N SER A 589 -13.96 0.05 -18.64
CA SER A 589 -14.95 0.41 -17.63
C SER A 589 -15.96 1.40 -18.19
N ASN A 590 -17.22 1.21 -17.85
CA ASN A 590 -18.29 2.17 -18.06
C ASN A 590 -19.40 2.03 -17.00
N ALA A 591 -20.52 2.71 -17.20
CA ALA A 591 -21.65 2.70 -16.26
C ALA A 591 -22.32 1.33 -16.08
N ASP A 592 -22.22 0.43 -17.07
CA ASP A 592 -22.89 -0.88 -17.08
C ASP A 592 -21.96 -2.01 -16.63
N TYR A 593 -20.64 -1.93 -16.92
CA TYR A 593 -19.70 -2.99 -16.58
C TYR A 593 -18.26 -2.52 -16.38
N ASP A 594 -17.46 -3.41 -15.79
CA ASP A 594 -16.01 -3.44 -15.87
C ASP A 594 -15.55 -4.76 -16.47
N PHE A 595 -14.45 -4.70 -17.22
CA PHE A 595 -13.78 -5.85 -17.79
C PHE A 595 -12.27 -5.73 -17.65
N VAL A 596 -11.63 -6.81 -17.20
CA VAL A 596 -10.17 -6.95 -17.13
C VAL A 596 -9.77 -8.28 -17.74
N ASP A 597 -8.78 -8.28 -18.64
CA ASP A 597 -8.04 -9.48 -19.05
C ASP A 597 -6.61 -9.37 -18.51
N TYR A 598 -6.22 -10.30 -17.66
CA TYR A 598 -4.93 -10.29 -16.98
C TYR A 598 -4.16 -11.58 -17.27
N ASP A 599 -2.98 -11.44 -17.85
CA ASP A 599 -2.01 -12.52 -18.04
C ASP A 599 -1.09 -12.56 -16.82
N TYR A 600 -1.16 -13.64 -16.06
CA TYR A 600 -0.33 -13.90 -14.88
C TYR A 600 0.43 -15.21 -14.99
N SER A 601 0.62 -15.72 -16.22
CA SER A 601 1.45 -16.90 -16.53
C SER A 601 2.83 -16.79 -15.86
N ALA A 602 3.31 -15.55 -15.81
CA ALA A 602 4.56 -15.15 -15.20
C ALA A 602 4.70 -15.47 -13.70
N ALA A 603 3.61 -15.44 -12.94
CA ALA A 603 3.60 -15.81 -11.52
C ALA A 603 3.76 -17.33 -11.29
N TYR A 604 3.77 -18.14 -12.34
CA TYR A 604 4.06 -19.57 -12.25
C TYR A 604 5.44 -19.95 -12.80
N ARG A 605 6.23 -18.97 -13.25
CA ARG A 605 7.56 -19.18 -13.80
C ARG A 605 8.57 -19.46 -12.69
N GLY A 606 8.99 -20.71 -12.58
CA GLY A 606 10.01 -21.17 -11.61
C GLY A 606 11.29 -21.70 -12.26
N GLY A 607 11.61 -21.28 -13.49
CA GLY A 607 12.65 -21.92 -14.29
C GLY A 607 12.29 -23.39 -14.57
N ASP A 608 13.18 -24.32 -14.21
CA ASP A 608 12.97 -25.78 -14.33
C ASP A 608 11.76 -26.31 -13.52
N LYS A 609 11.21 -25.50 -12.61
CA LYS A 609 10.03 -25.83 -11.79
C LYS A 609 8.75 -25.12 -12.23
N SER A 610 8.67 -24.62 -13.47
CA SER A 610 7.48 -23.89 -13.95
C SER A 610 6.20 -24.71 -13.74
N LYS A 611 5.16 -24.09 -13.16
CA LYS A 611 3.88 -24.78 -12.88
C LYS A 611 2.86 -24.65 -14.00
N ALA A 612 3.00 -23.64 -14.87
CA ALA A 612 2.12 -23.42 -16.01
C ALA A 612 2.90 -22.91 -17.23
N SER A 613 2.37 -23.19 -18.43
CA SER A 613 2.79 -22.52 -19.67
C SER A 613 1.99 -21.25 -19.94
N SER A 614 0.74 -21.20 -19.47
CA SER A 614 -0.19 -20.09 -19.66
C SER A 614 -1.18 -20.02 -18.50
N ALA A 615 -1.47 -18.81 -18.01
CA ALA A 615 -2.49 -18.53 -17.01
C ALA A 615 -3.10 -17.14 -17.23
N HIS A 616 -4.39 -17.10 -17.60
CA HIS A 616 -5.15 -15.86 -17.82
C HIS A 616 -6.39 -15.84 -16.94
N ARG A 617 -6.72 -14.66 -16.41
CA ARG A 617 -7.93 -14.41 -15.62
C ARG A 617 -8.66 -13.24 -16.25
N ARG A 618 -9.88 -13.52 -16.68
CA ARG A 618 -10.80 -12.52 -17.18
C ARG A 618 -11.86 -12.24 -16.14
N PHE A 619 -11.91 -10.99 -15.70
CA PHE A 619 -12.78 -10.52 -14.64
C PHE A 619 -13.79 -9.56 -15.24
N ALA A 620 -15.08 -9.87 -15.15
CA ALA A 620 -16.15 -8.97 -15.56
C ALA A 620 -17.08 -8.69 -14.38
N TYR A 621 -17.28 -7.41 -14.05
CA TYR A 621 -18.28 -6.98 -13.08
C TYR A 621 -19.41 -6.25 -13.81
N LEU A 622 -20.63 -6.77 -13.70
CA LEU A 622 -21.83 -6.17 -14.26
C LEU A 622 -22.53 -5.35 -13.18
N ARG A 623 -22.55 -4.03 -13.36
CA ARG A 623 -23.25 -3.09 -12.49
C ARG A 623 -24.76 -3.25 -12.64
N GLY A 624 -25.48 -2.93 -11.58
CA GLY A 624 -26.93 -3.04 -11.58
C GLY A 624 -27.55 -2.51 -10.29
N PRO A 625 -28.89 -2.48 -10.25
CA PRO A 625 -29.60 -2.22 -9.00
C PRO A 625 -29.35 -3.35 -7.99
N GLU A 626 -29.80 -3.14 -6.75
CA GLU A 626 -29.69 -4.12 -5.66
C GLU A 626 -30.10 -5.53 -6.10
N ASN A 627 -29.29 -6.53 -5.75
CA ASN A 627 -29.43 -7.94 -6.14
C ASN A 627 -29.33 -8.24 -7.64
N GLN A 628 -29.00 -7.27 -8.49
CA GLN A 628 -28.81 -7.46 -9.95
C GLN A 628 -27.36 -7.12 -10.36
N GLU A 629 -26.43 -7.34 -9.45
CA GLU A 629 -25.00 -7.15 -9.64
C GLU A 629 -24.32 -8.52 -9.74
N PHE A 630 -23.44 -8.67 -10.73
CA PHE A 630 -22.83 -9.96 -11.03
C PHE A 630 -21.34 -9.83 -11.29
N VAL A 631 -20.55 -10.77 -10.76
CA VAL A 631 -19.13 -10.93 -11.08
C VAL A 631 -18.96 -12.24 -11.84
N LEU A 632 -18.27 -12.20 -12.98
CA LEU A 632 -17.91 -13.37 -13.74
C LEU A 632 -16.40 -13.47 -13.82
N ILE A 633 -15.87 -14.64 -13.48
CA ILE A 633 -14.45 -14.95 -13.57
C ILE A 633 -14.29 -16.12 -14.54
N HIS A 634 -13.52 -15.88 -15.60
CA HIS A 634 -13.11 -16.90 -16.55
C HIS A 634 -11.59 -17.08 -16.46
N ASP A 635 -11.17 -18.22 -15.93
CA ASP A 635 -9.76 -18.60 -15.87
C ASP A 635 -9.44 -19.60 -16.97
N LEU A 636 -8.34 -19.37 -17.68
CA LEU A 636 -7.74 -20.30 -18.65
C LEU A 636 -6.30 -20.59 -18.23
N VAL A 637 -6.03 -21.82 -17.81
CA VAL A 637 -4.72 -22.25 -17.31
C VAL A 637 -4.28 -23.55 -17.95
N GLU A 638 -3.10 -23.50 -18.57
CA GLU A 638 -2.40 -24.66 -19.12
C GLU A 638 -1.36 -25.16 -18.11
N SER A 639 -1.68 -26.28 -17.46
CA SER A 639 -0.82 -26.88 -16.44
C SER A 639 -1.16 -28.36 -16.24
N PRO A 640 -0.19 -29.22 -15.90
CA PRO A 640 -0.47 -30.60 -15.50
C PRO A 640 -1.00 -30.72 -14.05
N PHE A 641 -0.83 -29.68 -13.23
CA PHE A 641 -1.21 -29.68 -11.82
C PHE A 641 -2.73 -29.55 -11.63
N GLU A 642 -3.21 -29.93 -10.46
CA GLU A 642 -4.59 -29.67 -10.04
C GLU A 642 -4.77 -28.16 -9.82
N LYS A 643 -5.86 -27.61 -10.35
CA LYS A 643 -6.24 -26.21 -10.18
C LYS A 643 -7.23 -26.12 -9.03
N ARG A 644 -7.05 -25.13 -8.16
CA ARG A 644 -7.93 -24.87 -7.02
C ARG A 644 -8.36 -23.40 -7.03
N PHE A 645 -9.62 -23.15 -7.36
CA PHE A 645 -10.21 -21.83 -7.21
C PHE A 645 -10.51 -21.61 -5.73
N LEU A 646 -9.89 -20.61 -5.10
CA LEU A 646 -10.00 -20.35 -3.67
C LEU A 646 -10.97 -19.20 -3.41
N LEU A 647 -11.81 -19.34 -2.39
CA LEU A 647 -12.72 -18.31 -1.92
C LEU A 647 -12.71 -18.24 -0.39
N HIS A 648 -12.12 -17.18 0.15
CA HIS A 648 -12.03 -16.88 1.57
C HIS A 648 -13.22 -16.06 2.06
N THR A 649 -13.77 -16.48 3.19
CA THR A 649 -15.02 -15.96 3.75
C THR A 649 -14.89 -15.78 5.26
N ALA A 650 -15.57 -14.77 5.80
CA ALA A 650 -15.59 -14.50 7.24
C ALA A 650 -16.30 -15.64 8.00
N PHE A 651 -17.43 -16.09 7.48
CA PHE A 651 -18.31 -17.06 8.12
C PHE A 651 -18.51 -18.29 7.24
N GLU A 652 -18.98 -19.37 7.85
CA GLU A 652 -19.11 -20.66 7.19
C GLU A 652 -19.99 -20.56 5.92
N PRO A 653 -19.46 -20.92 4.74
CA PRO A 653 -20.26 -20.97 3.54
C PRO A 653 -21.15 -22.22 3.50
N ALA A 654 -22.35 -22.05 2.94
CA ALA A 654 -23.21 -23.18 2.58
C ALA A 654 -22.82 -23.68 1.19
N ILE A 655 -22.72 -25.01 1.02
CA ILE A 655 -22.42 -25.66 -0.27
C ILE A 655 -23.60 -26.56 -0.63
N ALA A 656 -24.11 -26.40 -1.84
CA ALA A 656 -25.14 -27.26 -2.43
C ALA A 656 -24.86 -27.42 -3.92
N ASP A 657 -24.67 -28.66 -4.37
CA ASP A 657 -24.34 -29.01 -5.76
C ASP A 657 -23.15 -28.21 -6.32
N ASP A 658 -23.41 -27.32 -7.28
CA ASP A 658 -22.44 -26.44 -7.94
C ASP A 658 -22.40 -25.01 -7.37
N GLN A 659 -23.04 -24.79 -6.21
CA GLN A 659 -23.21 -23.48 -5.59
C GLN A 659 -22.56 -23.36 -4.21
N ILE A 660 -21.98 -22.19 -3.96
CA ILE A 660 -21.45 -21.75 -2.67
C ILE A 660 -22.21 -20.47 -2.29
N THR A 661 -22.87 -20.47 -1.14
CA THR A 661 -23.58 -19.30 -0.60
C THR A 661 -22.85 -18.76 0.61
N VAL A 662 -22.48 -17.47 0.53
CA VAL A 662 -21.84 -16.72 1.60
C VAL A 662 -22.85 -15.69 2.11
N THR A 663 -23.08 -15.66 3.42
CA THR A 663 -23.92 -14.64 4.06
C THR A 663 -23.14 -14.03 5.22
N ASN A 664 -23.05 -12.70 5.24
CA ASN A 664 -22.43 -11.96 6.33
C ASN A 664 -23.52 -11.29 7.16
N ASN A 665 -23.64 -11.73 8.42
CA ASN A 665 -24.59 -11.20 9.40
C ASN A 665 -23.87 -10.60 10.63
N PHE A 666 -22.63 -10.14 10.45
CA PHE A 666 -21.84 -9.55 11.54
C PHE A 666 -22.32 -8.14 11.86
N GLU A 667 -22.80 -7.92 13.09
CA GLU A 667 -23.33 -6.62 13.55
C GLU A 667 -24.39 -6.05 12.56
N VAL A 668 -24.07 -4.95 11.88
CA VAL A 668 -24.95 -4.28 10.91
C VAL A 668 -24.81 -4.84 9.49
N ALA A 669 -23.83 -5.72 9.24
CA ALA A 669 -23.63 -6.34 7.95
C ALA A 669 -24.77 -7.31 7.63
N HIS A 670 -25.15 -7.34 6.35
CA HIS A 670 -26.23 -8.16 5.81
C HIS A 670 -25.96 -8.48 4.33
N GLY A 671 -24.68 -8.65 3.98
CA GLY A 671 -24.27 -9.00 2.64
C GLY A 671 -24.57 -10.45 2.31
N ARG A 672 -24.87 -10.73 1.04
CA ARG A 672 -24.94 -12.09 0.51
C ARG A 672 -24.28 -12.19 -0.86
N MET A 673 -23.56 -13.29 -1.06
CA MET A 673 -23.00 -13.70 -2.34
C MET A 673 -23.40 -15.14 -2.62
N ILE A 674 -23.92 -15.40 -3.81
CA ILE A 674 -24.20 -16.75 -4.31
C ILE A 674 -23.30 -16.99 -5.52
N VAL A 675 -22.39 -17.97 -5.37
CA VAL A 675 -21.39 -18.34 -6.37
C VAL A 675 -21.84 -19.62 -7.04
N LYS A 676 -21.81 -19.66 -8.38
CA LYS A 676 -22.08 -20.85 -9.18
C LYS A 676 -20.91 -21.16 -10.10
N SER A 677 -20.41 -22.38 -10.03
CA SER A 677 -19.34 -22.87 -10.92
C SER A 677 -19.94 -23.54 -12.16
N LEU A 678 -19.91 -22.86 -13.30
CA LEU A 678 -20.40 -23.38 -14.59
C LEU A 678 -19.38 -24.28 -15.27
N LEU A 679 -18.10 -23.98 -15.09
CA LEU A 679 -16.97 -24.82 -15.49
C LEU A 679 -15.97 -24.89 -14.32
N PRO A 680 -15.28 -26.02 -14.15
CA PRO A 680 -15.37 -27.22 -15.00
C PRO A 680 -16.64 -28.05 -14.77
N ALA A 681 -16.96 -28.94 -15.70
CA ALA A 681 -18.13 -29.80 -15.59
C ALA A 681 -17.95 -30.84 -14.47
N GLN A 682 -16.76 -31.44 -14.40
CA GLN A 682 -16.34 -32.29 -13.29
C GLN A 682 -15.49 -31.47 -12.32
N LYS A 683 -15.97 -31.37 -11.09
CA LYS A 683 -15.38 -30.55 -10.03
C LYS A 683 -15.71 -31.13 -8.66
N GLU A 684 -14.81 -30.90 -7.72
CA GLU A 684 -15.05 -31.07 -6.30
C GLU A 684 -15.22 -29.69 -5.67
N ILE A 685 -16.23 -29.53 -4.79
CA ILE A 685 -16.41 -28.30 -4.01
C ILE A 685 -16.28 -28.64 -2.54
N LEU A 686 -15.32 -28.00 -1.87
CA LEU A 686 -15.01 -28.22 -0.46
C LEU A 686 -15.10 -26.90 0.31
N LYS A 687 -15.32 -27.00 1.62
CA LYS A 687 -15.07 -25.92 2.58
C LYS A 687 -14.12 -26.42 3.65
N ILE A 688 -13.20 -25.55 4.04
CA ILE A 688 -12.18 -25.81 5.06
C ILE A 688 -12.16 -24.59 5.98
N GLY A 689 -12.26 -24.78 7.28
CA GLY A 689 -12.28 -23.67 8.23
C GLY A 689 -12.98 -23.99 9.53
N GLY A 690 -13.23 -22.95 10.32
CA GLY A 690 -13.90 -23.04 11.62
C GLY A 690 -12.93 -23.11 12.79
N GLU A 691 -13.45 -23.43 13.98
CA GLU A 691 -12.68 -23.42 15.23
C GLU A 691 -11.37 -24.23 15.12
N ALA A 692 -10.25 -23.62 15.53
CA ALA A 692 -8.88 -24.16 15.41
C ALA A 692 -8.37 -24.40 13.98
N MET A 693 -9.20 -24.16 12.94
CA MET A 693 -8.90 -24.32 11.52
C MET A 693 -9.07 -23.01 10.75
N TRP A 694 -9.12 -21.85 11.42
CA TRP A 694 -9.36 -20.56 10.77
C TRP A 694 -8.35 -20.26 9.65
N PHE A 695 -7.10 -20.68 9.85
CA PHE A 695 -6.01 -20.55 8.89
C PHE A 695 -5.40 -21.93 8.64
N VAL A 696 -5.40 -22.35 7.37
CA VAL A 696 -4.92 -23.65 6.95
C VAL A 696 -4.04 -23.55 5.72
N ASP A 697 -3.07 -24.46 5.61
CA ASP A 697 -2.23 -24.61 4.43
C ASP A 697 -3.00 -25.22 3.25
N ALA A 698 -2.28 -25.55 2.17
CA ALA A 698 -2.86 -26.17 0.98
C ALA A 698 -3.43 -27.59 1.22
N ASP A 699 -2.94 -28.31 2.23
CA ASP A 699 -3.44 -29.63 2.62
C ASP A 699 -4.67 -29.54 3.55
N GLY A 700 -5.04 -28.32 3.97
CA GLY A 700 -6.09 -28.12 4.95
C GLY A 700 -5.63 -28.37 6.40
N LYS A 701 -4.32 -28.35 6.68
CA LYS A 701 -3.78 -28.48 8.03
C LYS A 701 -3.65 -27.09 8.68
N PRO A 702 -3.92 -26.94 9.99
CA PRO A 702 -3.75 -25.67 10.69
C PRO A 702 -2.33 -25.11 10.54
N VAL A 703 -2.22 -23.84 10.17
CA VAL A 703 -0.94 -23.14 10.25
C VAL A 703 -0.73 -22.54 11.64
N LYS A 704 0.53 -22.28 11.98
CA LYS A 704 0.87 -21.67 13.25
C LYS A 704 0.35 -20.23 13.33
N SER A 705 -0.62 -20.02 14.21
CA SER A 705 -1.16 -18.69 14.52
C SER A 705 -0.94 -18.30 15.99
N ARG A 706 -1.02 -17.00 16.29
CA ARG A 706 -0.94 -16.47 17.66
C ARG A 706 -1.91 -15.32 17.86
N GLY A 707 -2.75 -15.42 18.88
CA GLY A 707 -3.70 -14.38 19.29
C GLY A 707 -5.10 -14.95 19.49
N PRO A 708 -6.02 -14.19 20.11
CA PRO A 708 -7.43 -14.57 20.16
C PRO A 708 -8.03 -14.47 18.75
N TYR A 709 -9.01 -15.32 18.47
CA TYR A 709 -9.83 -15.24 17.25
C TYR A 709 -11.28 -15.11 17.68
N VAL A 710 -11.82 -13.90 17.58
CA VAL A 710 -13.22 -13.57 17.87
C VAL A 710 -13.93 -13.19 16.58
N ASP A 711 -15.25 -13.04 16.59
CA ASP A 711 -16.05 -12.68 15.40
C ASP A 711 -15.53 -11.42 14.69
N TRP A 712 -15.02 -10.45 15.46
CA TRP A 712 -14.36 -9.28 14.89
C TRP A 712 -13.12 -9.66 14.07
N GLY A 713 -12.29 -10.58 14.54
CA GLY A 713 -11.17 -11.10 13.77
C GLY A 713 -11.60 -11.94 12.56
N ALA A 714 -12.68 -12.71 12.69
CA ALA A 714 -13.28 -13.45 11.59
C ALA A 714 -13.71 -12.55 10.43
N TYR A 715 -14.39 -11.45 10.77
CA TYR A 715 -14.85 -10.46 9.81
C TYR A 715 -13.73 -9.91 8.92
N TRP A 716 -12.53 -9.70 9.50
CA TRP A 716 -11.40 -9.05 8.80
C TRP A 716 -10.39 -10.00 8.19
N THR A 717 -10.19 -11.18 8.80
CA THR A 717 -9.11 -12.09 8.41
C THR A 717 -9.61 -13.43 7.86
N GLY A 718 -10.93 -13.68 7.86
CA GLY A 718 -11.53 -14.87 7.29
C GLY A 718 -11.34 -16.13 8.13
N SER A 719 -12.39 -16.95 8.28
CA SER A 719 -12.37 -18.20 9.06
C SER A 719 -12.51 -19.46 8.21
N TYR A 720 -12.94 -19.30 6.96
CA TYR A 720 -13.23 -20.40 6.04
C TYR A 720 -12.70 -20.09 4.64
N ARG A 721 -12.23 -21.13 3.97
CA ARG A 721 -11.91 -21.17 2.55
C ARG A 721 -12.79 -22.21 1.87
N ALA A 722 -13.56 -21.80 0.88
CA ALA A 722 -14.17 -22.70 -0.06
C ALA A 722 -13.22 -22.93 -1.25
N GLU A 723 -13.22 -24.14 -1.79
CA GLU A 723 -12.37 -24.51 -2.92
C GLU A 723 -13.19 -25.19 -4.01
N ILE A 724 -12.99 -24.81 -5.27
CA ILE A 724 -13.44 -25.58 -6.44
C ILE A 724 -12.20 -26.21 -7.07
N ARG A 725 -12.14 -27.54 -7.07
CA ARG A 725 -10.96 -28.30 -7.52
C ARG A 725 -11.24 -29.05 -8.82
N SER A 726 -10.27 -29.02 -9.73
CA SER A 726 -10.29 -29.83 -10.95
C SER A 726 -8.92 -29.89 -11.61
N LYS A 727 -8.72 -30.87 -12.50
CA LYS A 727 -7.57 -30.91 -13.41
C LYS A 727 -7.80 -30.14 -14.71
N ASP A 728 -9.06 -29.85 -15.03
CA ASP A 728 -9.44 -29.07 -16.22
C ASP A 728 -8.78 -27.68 -16.20
N GLY A 729 -8.49 -27.16 -17.40
CA GLY A 729 -7.81 -25.87 -17.57
C GLY A 729 -8.75 -24.67 -17.67
N GLU A 730 -10.07 -24.87 -17.72
CA GLU A 730 -11.05 -23.80 -17.91
C GLU A 730 -12.02 -23.73 -16.73
N PHE A 731 -12.05 -22.59 -16.05
CA PHE A 731 -13.01 -22.29 -14.98
C PHE A 731 -13.90 -21.13 -15.41
N LEU A 732 -15.19 -21.25 -15.14
CA LEU A 732 -16.16 -20.18 -15.36
C LEU A 732 -17.06 -20.11 -14.14
N THR A 733 -16.88 -19.06 -13.36
CA THR A 733 -17.58 -18.83 -12.09
C THR A 733 -18.43 -17.58 -12.22
N VAL A 734 -19.69 -17.66 -11.80
CA VAL A 734 -20.62 -16.52 -11.76
C VAL A 734 -21.02 -16.28 -10.32
N MET A 735 -20.89 -15.05 -9.85
CA MET A 735 -21.26 -14.62 -8.51
C MET A 735 -22.36 -13.58 -8.62
N GLN A 736 -23.45 -13.77 -7.89
CA GLN A 736 -24.46 -12.73 -7.68
C GLN A 736 -24.27 -12.17 -6.28
N ILE A 737 -24.25 -10.84 -6.18
CA ILE A 737 -24.02 -10.13 -4.91
C ILE A 737 -25.20 -9.23 -4.60
N GLY A 738 -25.52 -9.07 -3.30
CA GLY A 738 -26.65 -8.28 -2.87
C GLY A 738 -26.90 -8.34 -1.37
N ASP A 739 -28.14 -8.02 -0.99
CA ASP A 739 -28.61 -7.94 0.38
C ASP A 739 -29.23 -9.27 0.82
N SER A 740 -28.72 -9.87 1.90
CA SER A 740 -29.19 -11.16 2.45
C SER A 740 -30.66 -11.16 2.86
N ARG A 741 -31.27 -9.99 3.10
CA ARG A 741 -32.68 -9.81 3.45
C ARG A 741 -33.59 -9.99 2.24
N THR A 742 -33.09 -9.75 1.03
CA THR A 742 -33.90 -9.76 -0.21
C THR A 742 -33.39 -10.72 -1.28
N LEU A 743 -32.08 -10.98 -1.36
CA LEU A 743 -31.47 -12.01 -2.20
C LEU A 743 -31.59 -13.38 -1.53
N GLN A 744 -32.66 -14.13 -1.83
CA GLN A 744 -32.85 -15.46 -1.24
C GLN A 744 -32.34 -16.61 -2.11
N ALA A 745 -32.30 -16.41 -3.43
CA ALA A 745 -31.85 -17.42 -4.38
C ALA A 745 -31.13 -16.74 -5.55
N MET A 746 -30.27 -17.50 -6.23
CA MET A 746 -29.56 -17.02 -7.41
C MET A 746 -30.55 -16.77 -8.56
N ALA A 747 -30.34 -15.70 -9.31
CA ALA A 747 -30.97 -15.50 -10.61
C ALA A 747 -30.64 -16.69 -11.53
N PRO A 748 -31.52 -17.04 -12.48
CA PRO A 748 -31.22 -18.11 -13.43
C PRO A 748 -29.93 -17.84 -14.20
N VAL A 749 -28.98 -18.77 -14.16
CA VAL A 749 -27.71 -18.70 -14.91
C VAL A 749 -27.56 -19.92 -15.79
N THR A 750 -27.33 -19.68 -17.08
CA THR A 750 -27.11 -20.72 -18.09
C THR A 750 -25.73 -20.56 -18.71
N LYS A 751 -24.93 -21.64 -18.69
CA LYS A 751 -23.65 -21.68 -19.39
C LYS A 751 -23.88 -21.62 -20.91
N ILE A 752 -23.16 -20.73 -21.58
CA ILE A 752 -23.08 -20.63 -23.03
C ILE A 752 -21.67 -21.02 -23.45
N ALA A 753 -21.52 -21.91 -24.42
CA ALA A 753 -20.20 -22.33 -24.88
C ALA A 753 -20.22 -22.70 -26.37
N SER A 754 -19.09 -22.45 -27.02
CA SER A 754 -18.74 -22.95 -28.34
C SER A 754 -17.30 -23.48 -28.33
N ALA A 755 -16.77 -23.81 -29.51
CA ALA A 755 -15.37 -24.19 -29.66
C ALA A 755 -14.41 -23.04 -29.33
N VAL A 756 -14.83 -21.78 -29.52
CA VAL A 756 -13.94 -20.60 -29.45
C VAL A 756 -14.25 -19.63 -28.31
N CYS A 757 -15.39 -19.78 -27.63
CA CYS A 757 -15.73 -18.95 -26.48
C CYS A 757 -16.58 -19.70 -25.44
N SER A 758 -16.57 -19.19 -24.22
CA SER A 758 -17.42 -19.62 -23.09
C SER A 758 -17.99 -18.41 -22.39
N GLY A 759 -19.14 -18.55 -21.76
CA GLY A 759 -19.83 -17.44 -21.14
C GLY A 759 -21.07 -17.85 -20.36
N ALA A 760 -21.81 -16.87 -19.91
CA ALA A 760 -23.02 -17.08 -19.12
C ALA A 760 -24.13 -16.11 -19.54
N LEU A 761 -25.33 -16.66 -19.72
CA LEU A 761 -26.57 -15.90 -19.81
C LEU A 761 -27.22 -15.86 -18.43
N ILE A 762 -27.43 -14.65 -17.93
CA ILE A 762 -27.93 -14.35 -16.58
C ILE A 762 -29.30 -13.72 -16.70
N ASN A 763 -30.27 -14.32 -16.00
CA ASN A 763 -31.67 -13.90 -15.94
C ASN A 763 -32.33 -13.72 -17.32
N GLY A 764 -31.80 -14.36 -18.37
CA GLY A 764 -32.25 -14.17 -19.75
C GLY A 764 -32.06 -12.75 -20.31
N GLN A 765 -31.28 -11.88 -19.64
CA GLN A 765 -31.18 -10.45 -19.96
C GLN A 765 -29.74 -9.93 -20.07
N ARG A 766 -28.77 -10.63 -19.51
CA ARG A 766 -27.36 -10.21 -19.53
C ARG A 766 -26.49 -11.38 -19.96
N LEU A 767 -25.73 -11.21 -21.03
CA LEU A 767 -24.81 -12.20 -21.57
C LEU A 767 -23.38 -11.66 -21.47
N VAL A 768 -22.47 -12.49 -20.97
CA VAL A 768 -21.02 -12.24 -21.08
C VAL A 768 -20.37 -13.42 -21.78
N MET A 769 -19.59 -13.16 -22.82
CA MET A 769 -18.84 -14.15 -23.59
C MET A 769 -17.35 -13.82 -23.56
N PHE A 770 -16.55 -14.79 -23.15
CA PHE A 770 -15.09 -14.73 -23.14
C PHE A 770 -14.50 -15.62 -24.23
N SER A 771 -13.51 -15.10 -24.96
CA SER A 771 -12.69 -15.91 -25.86
C SER A 771 -11.99 -17.05 -25.11
N LYS A 772 -11.90 -18.22 -25.73
CA LYS A 772 -11.06 -19.34 -25.24
C LYS A 772 -9.60 -19.22 -25.63
N ASN A 773 -9.22 -18.17 -26.35
CA ASN A 773 -7.85 -17.92 -26.78
C ASN A 773 -7.24 -16.79 -25.96
N THR A 774 -5.94 -16.87 -25.72
CA THR A 774 -5.16 -15.84 -25.00
C THR A 774 -4.81 -14.64 -25.89
N THR A 775 -5.02 -14.76 -27.20
CA THR A 775 -4.82 -13.69 -28.19
C THR A 775 -6.15 -13.16 -28.73
N PRO A 776 -6.22 -11.88 -29.15
CA PRO A 776 -7.42 -11.32 -29.76
C PRO A 776 -7.87 -12.09 -31.01
N GLN A 777 -9.18 -12.31 -31.12
CA GLN A 777 -9.79 -13.11 -32.18
C GLN A 777 -10.46 -12.23 -33.24
N ARG A 778 -10.32 -12.63 -34.51
CA ARG A 778 -11.03 -12.00 -35.64
C ARG A 778 -12.45 -12.50 -35.81
N SER A 779 -12.80 -13.62 -35.18
CA SER A 779 -14.16 -14.14 -35.20
C SER A 779 -14.51 -14.92 -33.94
N LEU A 780 -15.79 -14.87 -33.57
CA LEU A 780 -16.38 -15.64 -32.47
C LEU A 780 -17.79 -16.06 -32.87
N ASN A 781 -18.25 -17.20 -32.34
CA ASN A 781 -19.63 -17.64 -32.52
C ASN A 781 -20.20 -18.22 -31.22
N TYR A 782 -21.49 -18.00 -31.00
CA TYR A 782 -22.21 -18.53 -29.86
C TYR A 782 -23.71 -18.61 -30.16
N LYS A 783 -24.42 -19.41 -29.36
CA LYS A 783 -25.86 -19.61 -29.47
C LYS A 783 -26.51 -19.40 -28.12
N ILE A 784 -27.62 -18.66 -28.10
CA ILE A 784 -28.43 -18.45 -26.89
C ILE A 784 -29.90 -18.74 -27.16
N SER A 785 -30.66 -18.96 -26.09
CA SER A 785 -32.12 -19.03 -26.14
C SER A 785 -32.68 -18.12 -25.06
N ALA A 786 -33.30 -17.01 -25.46
CA ALA A 786 -33.87 -16.03 -24.54
C ALA A 786 -35.07 -15.30 -25.18
N GLN A 787 -35.87 -14.64 -24.34
CA GLN A 787 -36.99 -13.81 -24.76
C GLN A 787 -36.78 -12.40 -24.21
N GLY A 788 -37.03 -11.38 -25.03
CA GLY A 788 -36.83 -9.99 -24.65
C GLY A 788 -35.38 -9.54 -24.81
N LEU A 789 -35.13 -8.28 -24.42
CA LEU A 789 -33.87 -7.61 -24.65
C LEU A 789 -32.74 -8.20 -23.79
N VAL A 790 -31.65 -8.60 -24.44
CA VAL A 790 -30.40 -9.08 -23.84
C VAL A 790 -29.30 -8.07 -24.08
N SER A 791 -28.54 -7.70 -23.05
CA SER A 791 -27.26 -7.00 -23.18
C SER A 791 -26.13 -8.01 -23.38
N HIS A 792 -25.39 -7.90 -24.47
CA HIS A 792 -24.28 -8.76 -24.83
C HIS A 792 -22.96 -8.05 -24.56
N LEU A 793 -22.11 -8.60 -23.69
CA LEU A 793 -20.71 -8.24 -23.51
C LEU A 793 -19.85 -9.35 -24.11
N VAL A 794 -19.22 -9.10 -25.25
CA VAL A 794 -18.37 -10.06 -25.96
C VAL A 794 -16.93 -9.58 -25.92
N THR A 795 -16.01 -10.40 -25.42
CA THR A 795 -14.62 -10.00 -25.15
C THR A 795 -13.60 -10.87 -25.87
N GLY A 796 -12.36 -10.37 -25.95
CA GLY A 796 -11.24 -11.07 -26.60
C GLY A 796 -11.27 -10.98 -28.13
N LEU A 797 -11.88 -9.94 -28.69
CA LEU A 797 -11.90 -9.65 -30.13
C LEU A 797 -10.73 -8.75 -30.53
N THR A 798 -10.37 -8.69 -31.81
CA THR A 798 -9.35 -7.75 -32.30
C THR A 798 -9.73 -6.30 -31.96
N PRO A 799 -8.88 -5.53 -31.26
CA PRO A 799 -9.19 -4.14 -30.90
C PRO A 799 -9.35 -3.19 -32.09
N ASN A 800 -10.21 -2.17 -31.94
CA ASN A 800 -10.42 -1.10 -32.93
C ASN A 800 -10.81 -1.57 -34.35
N LYS A 801 -11.40 -2.76 -34.47
CA LYS A 801 -11.80 -3.33 -35.77
C LYS A 801 -13.30 -3.24 -35.98
N MET A 802 -13.69 -2.98 -37.23
CA MET A 802 -15.06 -3.18 -37.64
C MET A 802 -15.35 -4.68 -37.65
N MET A 803 -16.44 -5.08 -37.02
CA MET A 803 -16.90 -6.45 -36.98
C MET A 803 -18.31 -6.51 -37.56
N GLN A 804 -18.53 -7.47 -38.45
CA GLN A 804 -19.85 -7.85 -38.91
C GLN A 804 -20.46 -8.85 -37.93
N LEU A 805 -21.56 -8.44 -37.28
CA LEU A 805 -22.38 -9.29 -36.43
C LEU A 805 -23.54 -9.85 -37.25
N ARG A 806 -23.61 -11.17 -37.36
CA ARG A 806 -24.72 -11.90 -37.98
C ARG A 806 -25.58 -12.57 -36.93
N LYS A 807 -26.90 -12.49 -37.09
CA LYS A 807 -27.90 -13.20 -36.30
C LYS A 807 -28.62 -14.18 -37.21
N ASN A 808 -28.56 -15.47 -36.88
CA ASN A 808 -29.15 -16.55 -37.69
C ASN A 808 -28.72 -16.49 -39.16
N GLY A 809 -27.43 -16.20 -39.41
CA GLY A 809 -26.83 -16.08 -40.75
C GLY A 809 -27.02 -14.74 -41.45
N ASN A 810 -27.97 -13.92 -41.01
CA ASN A 810 -28.26 -12.61 -41.61
C ASN A 810 -27.43 -11.51 -40.92
N VAL A 811 -26.91 -10.56 -41.69
CA VAL A 811 -26.20 -9.39 -41.14
C VAL A 811 -27.18 -8.60 -40.27
N PHE A 812 -26.81 -8.42 -39.00
CA PHE A 812 -27.61 -7.73 -38.00
C PHE A 812 -27.05 -6.33 -37.70
N LEU A 813 -25.74 -6.23 -37.47
CA LEU A 813 -25.07 -4.98 -37.14
C LEU A 813 -23.62 -5.01 -37.65
N ASN A 814 -23.08 -3.87 -38.06
CA ASN A 814 -21.63 -3.67 -38.14
C ASN A 814 -21.23 -2.77 -36.97
N VAL A 815 -20.32 -3.24 -36.14
CA VAL A 815 -19.92 -2.55 -34.91
C VAL A 815 -18.41 -2.54 -34.78
N LYS A 816 -17.86 -1.39 -34.38
CA LYS A 816 -16.43 -1.29 -34.10
C LYS A 816 -16.18 -1.81 -32.67
N THR A 817 -15.24 -2.72 -32.51
CA THR A 817 -14.74 -3.10 -31.19
C THR A 817 -14.03 -1.92 -30.53
N SER A 818 -14.05 -1.90 -29.20
CA SER A 818 -13.28 -0.92 -28.42
C SER A 818 -11.78 -1.10 -28.61
N GLU A 819 -10.99 -0.17 -28.08
CA GLU A 819 -9.53 -0.31 -27.97
C GLU A 819 -9.08 -1.48 -27.08
N GLN A 820 -9.99 -2.04 -26.27
CA GLN A 820 -9.74 -3.18 -25.40
C GLN A 820 -10.23 -4.50 -26.01
N GLY A 821 -10.70 -4.49 -27.27
CA GLY A 821 -11.18 -5.70 -27.93
C GLY A 821 -12.53 -6.20 -27.40
N VAL A 822 -13.36 -5.26 -26.91
CA VAL A 822 -14.69 -5.53 -26.38
C VAL A 822 -15.76 -5.07 -27.36
N MET A 823 -16.85 -5.82 -27.43
CA MET A 823 -18.08 -5.46 -28.13
C MET A 823 -19.25 -5.51 -27.15
N TYR A 824 -19.98 -4.40 -27.03
CA TYR A 824 -21.19 -4.31 -26.20
C TYR A 824 -22.39 -3.86 -27.04
N PHE A 825 -23.47 -4.64 -27.03
CA PHE A 825 -24.70 -4.34 -27.77
C PHE A 825 -25.93 -4.94 -27.10
N LYS A 826 -27.13 -4.57 -27.56
CA LYS A 826 -28.38 -5.14 -27.09
C LYS A 826 -29.17 -5.73 -28.27
N ASP A 827 -29.81 -6.87 -28.06
CA ASP A 827 -30.67 -7.53 -29.06
C ASP A 827 -31.78 -8.33 -28.36
N ASP A 828 -32.92 -8.54 -29.03
CA ASP A 828 -33.95 -9.48 -28.61
C ASP A 828 -33.84 -10.77 -29.43
N PRO A 829 -33.36 -11.89 -28.86
CA PRO A 829 -33.16 -13.13 -29.60
C PRO A 829 -34.43 -13.75 -30.18
N GLN A 830 -35.62 -13.40 -29.64
CA GLN A 830 -36.92 -13.98 -30.00
C GLN A 830 -36.92 -15.52 -29.98
N GLY A 831 -36.32 -16.09 -28.93
CA GLY A 831 -36.11 -17.53 -28.78
C GLY A 831 -34.66 -17.92 -29.03
N SER A 832 -34.44 -18.95 -29.84
CA SER A 832 -33.10 -19.47 -30.15
C SER A 832 -32.44 -18.64 -31.26
N ALA A 833 -31.30 -18.01 -30.96
CA ALA A 833 -30.52 -17.26 -31.92
C ALA A 833 -29.03 -17.66 -31.89
N THR A 834 -28.44 -17.78 -33.08
CA THR A 834 -27.00 -17.95 -33.29
C THR A 834 -26.40 -16.61 -33.69
N TYR A 835 -25.32 -16.22 -33.01
CA TYR A 835 -24.55 -15.02 -33.30
C TYR A 835 -23.17 -15.40 -33.83
N GLU A 836 -22.78 -14.77 -34.93
CA GLU A 836 -21.46 -14.89 -35.53
C GLU A 836 -20.87 -13.49 -35.66
N VAL A 837 -19.69 -13.30 -35.09
CA VAL A 837 -18.91 -12.05 -35.18
C VAL A 837 -17.72 -12.35 -36.07
N THR A 838 -17.49 -11.53 -37.11
CA THR A 838 -16.35 -11.66 -38.02
C THR A 838 -15.80 -10.29 -38.42
N GLU A 839 -14.48 -10.10 -38.38
CA GLU A 839 -13.79 -8.89 -38.89
C GLU A 839 -14.08 -8.61 -40.38
#